data_AF-A0A1G3PJN6-F1
#
_entry.id   AF-A0A1G3PJN6-F1
#
_cell.length_a   1.000
_cell.length_b   1.000
_cell.length_c   1.000
_cell.angle_alpha   90.00
_cell.angle_beta   90.00
_cell.angle_gamma   90.00
#
_symmetry.space_group_name_H-M   'P 1'
#
loop_
_entity.id
_entity.type
_entity.pdbx_description
1 polymer ?
#
loop_
_entity_poly.entity_id
_entity_poly.type
_entity_poly.pdbx_seq_one_letter_code
_entity_poly.pdbx_strand_id
1 'polypeptide(L)'
;MKEYDWKMRTSRKETITLLKQSLVLPDFIVNVLANRGIETYLDAMEYLYPNFLNLHNPFIFRDIHKAIFKIEETIKNKKGILVFGDRDVDGVTATAIIYKLLDKLGAQVTYRIPEGYESYGLSKDAVEWAAMNEISLLITVDCGITALKEVELANKLGLTVIITDHHEPRDTIPEAYAVINPKIAEDPYPFRSLCGAGVALKLAWAALEKKELPEYFDKELVVLDLETTGLNPHYDDIIEIGAVMLKNGIVTARFQKLIKTAKTITPEITKITGIDAGMLTDGVSIETALKELLEFIGDRKIIGHNLIDFDLKFLQHHLKKASLPQIVNPMEDTLKMSKVMLRKAKDHQLLTIANYLGFYPDPAKMHRSIADCEVCAEVYRRLLLTRNTRFVDTISEFLPLAAIGTVADIMPLTGENRNIVKNGLKLFAHAPTGLISLLRETQLPLEKITSKQVGWNIAPLLNSPGRMGTGSLSAELLISNKVNEGETLAKDIVKKDVQRKNLLKTSEEFIKNSFIENNRHADKILILASEKIPKGITGLLANKIAHEYQKPAIIISMENGEYTGSMRVSGEFEVVKMLENMSEYFTQYGGHKYAGGFTLITEKVEEFIAKANEYVSIHENDVLKEEILIDSVMSDFSEINQNNIRYLENTLEPVGHSNEFPNYLFENVKITDTYYMGKENDHALLTLKKNESTIRMVAWNAAKTVLQLLKEYTLFDIIAYPEVNTYNGVSEARLVFTDIRGKK
;
A
#
# COMPACT_ATOMS: atom_id res chain seq x y z
N MET A 1 16.28 -4.43 32.40
CA MET A 1 16.41 -4.66 30.95
C MET A 1 15.01 -4.66 30.38
N LYS A 2 14.83 -4.16 29.15
CA LYS A 2 13.56 -4.36 28.44
C LYS A 2 13.48 -5.85 28.13
N GLU A 3 12.46 -6.54 28.60
CA GLU A 3 12.26 -7.96 28.29
C GLU A 3 11.43 -8.04 27.00
N TYR A 4 12.06 -8.48 25.92
CA TYR A 4 11.36 -8.75 24.68
C TYR A 4 10.72 -10.13 24.72
N ASP A 5 9.49 -10.24 24.25
CA ASP A 5 8.88 -11.54 23.94
C ASP A 5 9.34 -12.00 22.55
N TRP A 6 9.93 -13.20 22.48
CA TRP A 6 10.48 -13.73 21.23
C TRP A 6 9.44 -14.63 20.58
N LYS A 7 8.94 -14.23 19.41
CA LYS A 7 7.90 -14.99 18.70
C LYS A 7 8.40 -15.48 17.35
N MET A 8 8.47 -16.79 17.21
CA MET A 8 8.77 -17.44 15.93
C MET A 8 7.57 -17.35 15.00
N ARG A 9 7.79 -16.83 13.80
CA ARG A 9 6.88 -17.05 12.67
C ARG A 9 7.05 -18.50 12.21
N THR A 10 5.95 -19.19 11.96
CA THR A 10 5.99 -20.58 11.49
C THR A 10 5.00 -20.78 10.34
N SER A 11 5.44 -21.54 9.35
CA SER A 11 4.62 -22.02 8.23
C SER A 11 4.60 -23.55 8.22
N ARG A 12 3.64 -24.11 7.48
CA ARG A 12 3.52 -25.56 7.30
C ARG A 12 4.73 -26.10 6.56
N LYS A 13 5.24 -27.28 6.99
CA LYS A 13 6.42 -27.89 6.35
C LYS A 13 6.16 -28.19 4.87
N GLU A 14 4.94 -28.65 4.56
CA GLU A 14 4.51 -28.94 3.19
C GLU A 14 4.59 -27.68 2.31
N THR A 15 4.13 -26.54 2.82
CA THR A 15 4.20 -25.23 2.14
C THR A 15 5.65 -24.87 1.80
N ILE A 16 6.56 -24.95 2.78
CA ILE A 16 7.99 -24.64 2.58
C ILE A 16 8.58 -25.58 1.51
N THR A 17 8.30 -26.89 1.58
CA THR A 17 8.81 -27.86 0.61
C THR A 17 8.32 -27.57 -0.80
N LEU A 18 7.02 -27.27 -0.98
CA LEU A 18 6.45 -26.93 -2.29
C LEU A 18 7.04 -25.65 -2.87
N LEU A 19 7.24 -24.63 -2.04
CA LEU A 19 7.87 -23.37 -2.48
C LEU A 19 9.33 -23.57 -2.87
N LYS A 20 10.10 -24.35 -2.11
CA LYS A 20 11.51 -24.67 -2.47
C LYS A 20 11.62 -25.44 -3.78
N GLN A 21 10.65 -26.29 -4.09
CA GLN A 21 10.62 -27.04 -5.35
C GLN A 21 10.22 -26.17 -6.55
N SER A 22 9.40 -25.14 -6.33
CA SER A 22 8.83 -24.31 -7.40
C SER A 22 9.57 -22.99 -7.63
N LEU A 23 10.27 -22.46 -6.62
CA LEU A 23 10.99 -21.19 -6.69
C LEU A 23 12.49 -21.41 -6.86
N VAL A 24 13.09 -20.67 -7.79
CA VAL A 24 14.55 -20.63 -7.97
C VAL A 24 15.14 -19.58 -7.03
N LEU A 25 15.04 -19.82 -5.73
CA LEU A 25 15.55 -18.95 -4.65
C LEU A 25 16.35 -19.76 -3.63
N PRO A 26 17.33 -19.15 -2.95
CA PRO A 26 17.99 -19.79 -1.81
C PRO A 26 17.00 -20.15 -0.69
N ASP A 27 17.22 -21.31 -0.07
CA ASP A 27 16.35 -21.89 0.97
C ASP A 27 16.03 -20.92 2.11
N PHE A 28 17.01 -20.12 2.56
CA PHE A 28 16.83 -19.16 3.65
C PHE A 28 15.83 -18.05 3.28
N ILE A 29 15.75 -17.66 2.01
CA ILE A 29 14.78 -16.68 1.52
C ILE A 29 13.40 -17.33 1.44
N VAL A 30 13.31 -18.55 0.91
CA VAL A 30 12.04 -19.29 0.83
C VAL A 30 11.43 -19.50 2.21
N ASN A 31 12.24 -19.83 3.21
CA ASN A 31 11.79 -19.95 4.60
C ASN A 31 11.20 -18.63 5.12
N VAL A 32 11.87 -17.50 4.87
CA VAL A 32 11.36 -16.18 5.24
C VAL A 32 10.02 -15.90 4.55
N LEU A 33 9.92 -16.09 3.23
CA LEU A 33 8.69 -15.85 2.49
C LEU A 33 7.54 -16.71 3.03
N ALA A 34 7.78 -18.01 3.21
CA ALA A 34 6.78 -18.94 3.72
C ALA A 34 6.31 -18.57 5.13
N ASN A 35 7.23 -18.23 6.03
CA ASN A 35 6.93 -17.82 7.40
C ASN A 35 6.26 -16.43 7.46
N ARG A 36 6.33 -15.64 6.38
CA ARG A 36 5.58 -14.39 6.22
C ARG A 36 4.20 -14.57 5.56
N GLY A 37 3.76 -15.81 5.35
CA GLY A 37 2.42 -16.11 4.81
C GLY A 37 2.35 -16.19 3.29
N ILE A 38 3.48 -16.26 2.58
CA ILE A 38 3.49 -16.65 1.17
C ILE A 38 3.30 -18.16 1.13
N GLU A 39 2.12 -18.64 0.70
CA GLU A 39 1.78 -20.07 0.80
C GLU A 39 1.87 -20.81 -0.52
N THR A 40 1.72 -20.09 -1.64
CA THR A 40 1.67 -20.68 -2.97
C THR A 40 2.71 -20.08 -3.91
N TYR A 41 2.99 -20.79 -5.00
CA TYR A 41 3.82 -20.24 -6.09
C TYR A 41 3.24 -18.92 -6.64
N LEU A 42 1.91 -18.80 -6.71
CA LEU A 42 1.24 -17.59 -7.19
C LEU A 42 1.47 -16.42 -6.25
N ASP A 43 1.30 -16.63 -4.94
CA ASP A 43 1.60 -15.60 -3.92
C ASP A 43 3.05 -15.11 -4.03
N ALA A 44 3.98 -16.05 -4.25
CA ALA A 44 5.39 -15.73 -4.41
C ALA A 44 5.63 -14.91 -5.69
N MET A 45 5.01 -15.27 -6.82
CA MET A 45 5.14 -14.52 -8.07
C MET A 45 4.60 -13.10 -7.93
N GLU A 46 3.44 -12.91 -7.30
CA GLU A 46 2.88 -11.59 -7.02
C GLU A 46 3.80 -10.75 -6.11
N TYR A 47 4.38 -11.37 -5.10
CA TYR A 47 5.30 -10.71 -4.17
C TYR A 47 6.64 -10.29 -4.83
N LEU A 48 7.20 -11.18 -5.66
CA LEU A 48 8.51 -11.02 -6.29
C LEU A 48 8.46 -10.07 -7.49
N TYR A 49 7.41 -10.19 -8.30
CA TYR A 49 7.22 -9.48 -9.57
C TYR A 49 5.97 -8.57 -9.57
N PRO A 50 5.87 -7.61 -8.64
CA PRO A 50 4.73 -6.72 -8.58
C PRO A 50 4.64 -5.86 -9.84
N ASN A 51 3.42 -5.70 -10.32
CA ASN A 51 3.05 -4.93 -11.50
C ASN A 51 1.92 -3.99 -11.11
N PHE A 52 1.95 -2.73 -11.55
CA PHE A 52 0.88 -1.79 -11.21
C PHE A 52 -0.49 -2.25 -11.73
N LEU A 53 -0.55 -3.09 -12.77
CA LEU A 53 -1.79 -3.71 -13.24
C LEU A 53 -2.38 -4.73 -12.26
N ASN A 54 -1.63 -5.15 -11.24
CA ASN A 54 -2.13 -6.03 -10.17
C ASN A 54 -2.97 -5.27 -9.13
N LEU A 55 -3.05 -3.95 -9.27
CA LEU A 55 -3.95 -3.15 -8.47
C LEU A 55 -5.40 -3.52 -8.79
N HIS A 56 -6.21 -3.71 -7.75
CA HIS A 56 -7.61 -4.13 -7.90
C HIS A 56 -8.41 -3.13 -8.75
N ASN A 57 -9.43 -3.63 -9.43
CA ASN A 57 -10.30 -2.78 -10.25
C ASN A 57 -10.93 -1.67 -9.38
N PRO A 58 -10.68 -0.37 -9.66
CA PRO A 58 -11.21 0.70 -8.83
C PRO A 58 -12.74 0.77 -8.88
N PHE A 59 -13.39 0.22 -9.91
CA PHE A 59 -14.85 0.17 -10.02
C PHE A 59 -15.53 -0.75 -9.01
N ILE A 60 -14.75 -1.51 -8.23
CA ILE A 60 -15.27 -2.29 -7.11
C ILE A 60 -15.70 -1.36 -5.96
N PHE A 61 -15.03 -0.22 -5.74
CA PHE A 61 -15.47 0.75 -4.73
C PHE A 61 -16.93 1.14 -4.92
N ARG A 62 -17.71 1.17 -3.82
CA ARG A 62 -19.17 1.34 -3.89
C ARG A 62 -19.60 2.60 -4.62
N ASP A 63 -18.98 3.74 -4.30
CA ASP A 63 -19.41 5.07 -4.77
C ASP A 63 -18.50 5.68 -5.86
N ILE A 64 -17.52 4.93 -6.38
CA ILE A 64 -16.58 5.44 -7.40
C ILE A 64 -17.26 5.87 -8.69
N HIS A 65 -18.30 5.15 -9.13
CA HIS A 65 -19.12 5.51 -10.29
C HIS A 65 -19.84 6.84 -10.07
N LYS A 66 -20.38 7.06 -8.86
CA LYS A 66 -21.05 8.32 -8.49
C LYS A 66 -20.04 9.47 -8.52
N ALA A 67 -18.87 9.28 -7.91
CA ALA A 67 -17.82 10.29 -7.87
C ALA A 67 -17.40 10.73 -9.28
N ILE A 68 -17.11 9.78 -10.17
CA ILE A 68 -16.72 10.07 -11.56
C ILE A 68 -17.83 10.80 -12.31
N PHE A 69 -19.07 10.33 -12.19
CA PHE A 69 -20.22 10.99 -12.82
C PHE A 69 -20.33 12.45 -12.39
N LYS A 70 -20.18 12.74 -11.09
CA LYS A 70 -20.27 14.11 -10.56
C LYS A 70 -19.12 14.99 -11.01
N ILE A 71 -17.90 14.44 -11.07
CA ILE A 71 -16.73 15.14 -11.60
C ILE A 71 -16.97 15.53 -13.07
N GLU A 72 -17.39 14.59 -13.91
CA GLU A 72 -17.68 14.85 -15.33
C GLU A 72 -18.81 15.87 -15.52
N GLU A 73 -19.89 15.75 -14.74
CA GLU A 73 -20.99 16.72 -14.75
C GLU A 73 -20.48 18.13 -14.43
N THR A 74 -19.66 18.27 -13.40
CA THR A 74 -19.13 19.55 -12.95
C THR A 74 -18.20 20.17 -13.99
N ILE A 75 -17.32 19.35 -14.61
CA ILE A 75 -16.45 19.77 -15.71
C ILE A 75 -17.27 20.22 -16.92
N LYS A 76 -18.25 19.42 -17.34
CA LYS A 76 -19.14 19.73 -18.48
C LYS A 76 -19.88 21.05 -18.28
N ASN A 77 -20.33 21.32 -17.05
CA ASN A 77 -21.03 22.53 -16.66
C ASN A 77 -20.09 23.73 -16.39
N LYS A 78 -18.77 23.55 -16.57
CA LYS A 78 -17.73 24.59 -16.33
C LYS A 78 -17.85 25.21 -14.94
N LYS A 79 -18.07 24.38 -13.93
CA LYS A 79 -18.19 24.80 -12.53
C LYS A 79 -16.88 24.56 -11.79
N GLY A 80 -16.63 25.38 -10.76
CA GLY A 80 -15.42 25.30 -9.94
C GLY A 80 -15.37 24.04 -9.09
N ILE A 81 -14.19 23.42 -9.04
CA ILE A 81 -13.86 22.26 -8.20
C ILE A 81 -12.76 22.66 -7.21
N LEU A 82 -12.97 22.39 -5.93
CA LEU A 82 -11.94 22.50 -4.90
C LEU A 82 -11.45 21.12 -4.49
N VAL A 83 -10.14 20.89 -4.58
CA VAL A 83 -9.47 19.76 -3.93
C VAL A 83 -8.98 20.21 -2.55
N PHE A 84 -9.48 19.61 -1.49
CA PHE A 84 -9.05 19.91 -0.13
C PHE A 84 -8.30 18.71 0.45
N GLY A 85 -7.04 18.88 0.84
CA GLY A 85 -6.25 17.80 1.44
C GLY A 85 -5.59 18.21 2.75
N ASP A 86 -5.10 17.24 3.51
CA ASP A 86 -4.37 17.52 4.73
C ASP A 86 -2.92 17.99 4.45
N ARG A 87 -2.27 18.56 5.48
CA ARG A 87 -0.95 19.20 5.39
C ARG A 87 0.23 18.23 5.50
N ASP A 88 -0.03 16.96 5.85
CA ASP A 88 1.01 15.96 5.88
C ASP A 88 1.33 15.45 4.47
N VAL A 89 2.25 14.50 4.39
CA VAL A 89 2.79 14.05 3.10
C VAL A 89 1.75 13.28 2.28
N ASP A 90 0.88 12.50 2.94
CA ASP A 90 -0.13 11.73 2.24
C ASP A 90 -1.21 12.67 1.68
N GLY A 91 -1.68 13.62 2.48
CA GLY A 91 -2.60 14.67 2.05
C GLY A 91 -2.09 15.54 0.90
N VAL A 92 -0.84 16.02 0.95
CA VAL A 92 -0.30 16.85 -0.15
C VAL A 92 -0.02 16.04 -1.42
N THR A 93 0.38 14.77 -1.31
CA THR A 93 0.56 13.91 -2.49
C THR A 93 -0.78 13.50 -3.10
N ALA A 94 -1.79 13.18 -2.29
CA ALA A 94 -3.15 12.92 -2.73
C ALA A 94 -3.77 14.15 -3.43
N THR A 95 -3.55 15.35 -2.86
CA THR A 95 -3.98 16.63 -3.45
C THR A 95 -3.36 16.83 -4.83
N ALA A 96 -2.05 16.60 -4.96
CA ALA A 96 -1.35 16.72 -6.24
C ALA A 96 -1.89 15.73 -7.28
N ILE A 97 -2.17 14.48 -6.91
CA ILE A 97 -2.76 13.47 -7.82
C ILE A 97 -4.11 13.94 -8.36
N ILE A 98 -5.05 14.32 -7.47
CA ILE A 98 -6.40 14.72 -7.89
C ILE A 98 -6.39 16.06 -8.63
N TYR A 99 -5.60 17.05 -8.18
CA TYR A 99 -5.47 18.32 -8.89
C TYR A 99 -4.98 18.10 -10.32
N LYS A 100 -3.89 17.34 -10.50
CA LYS A 100 -3.31 17.08 -11.83
C LYS A 100 -4.23 16.26 -12.71
N LEU A 101 -4.98 15.31 -12.14
CA LEU A 101 -6.04 14.61 -12.86
C LEU A 101 -7.06 15.61 -13.39
N LEU A 102 -7.66 16.42 -12.52
CA LEU A 102 -8.73 17.36 -12.88
C LEU A 102 -8.25 18.40 -13.90
N ASP A 103 -7.02 18.90 -13.77
CA ASP A 103 -6.38 19.78 -14.75
C ASP A 103 -6.27 19.10 -16.13
N LYS A 104 -5.77 17.85 -16.18
CA LYS A 104 -5.72 17.05 -17.42
C LYS A 104 -7.12 16.72 -17.98
N LEU A 105 -8.15 16.69 -17.15
CA LEU A 105 -9.55 16.53 -17.57
C LEU A 105 -10.18 17.86 -18.05
N GLY A 106 -9.49 19.00 -17.91
CA GLY A 106 -9.96 20.32 -18.33
C GLY A 106 -10.90 20.99 -17.32
N ALA A 107 -10.81 20.62 -16.05
CA ALA A 107 -11.60 21.21 -14.97
C ALA A 107 -11.16 22.64 -14.62
N GLN A 108 -12.09 23.45 -14.11
CA GLN A 108 -11.76 24.67 -13.36
C GLN A 108 -11.44 24.28 -11.92
N VAL A 109 -10.24 23.79 -11.70
CA VAL A 109 -9.79 23.24 -10.42
C VAL A 109 -8.93 24.22 -9.65
N THR A 110 -9.17 24.29 -8.34
CA THR A 110 -8.28 24.91 -7.36
C THR A 110 -8.04 23.92 -6.22
N TYR A 111 -7.11 24.22 -5.33
CA TYR A 111 -6.82 23.39 -4.16
C TYR A 111 -6.65 24.24 -2.90
N ARG A 112 -6.81 23.60 -1.74
CA ARG A 112 -6.50 24.19 -0.44
C ARG A 112 -5.90 23.12 0.47
N ILE A 113 -4.85 23.51 1.18
CA ILE A 113 -4.22 22.77 2.26
C ILE A 113 -4.38 23.63 3.53
N PRO A 114 -4.63 23.05 4.71
CA PRO A 114 -4.64 23.80 5.97
C PRO A 114 -3.36 24.60 6.19
N GLU A 115 -3.52 25.88 6.54
CA GLU A 115 -2.40 26.80 6.79
C GLU A 115 -2.29 27.23 8.25
N GLY A 116 -1.08 27.61 8.67
CA GLY A 116 -0.82 28.12 10.02
C GLY A 116 -1.36 27.22 11.13
N TYR A 117 -2.34 27.74 11.88
CA TYR A 117 -2.96 27.09 13.05
C TYR A 117 -4.32 26.43 12.75
N GLU A 118 -4.77 26.39 11.49
CA GLU A 118 -5.97 25.65 11.11
C GLU A 118 -5.88 24.22 11.65
N SER A 119 -7.00 23.57 11.99
CA SER A 119 -7.01 22.18 12.48
C SER A 119 -6.71 21.18 11.36
N TYR A 120 -6.38 19.95 11.73
CA TYR A 120 -6.33 18.83 10.78
C TYR A 120 -7.75 18.49 10.28
N GLY A 121 -7.86 17.98 9.06
CA GLY A 121 -9.12 17.67 8.40
C GLY A 121 -9.91 18.88 7.87
N LEU A 122 -11.04 18.59 7.21
CA LEU A 122 -11.93 19.61 6.63
C LEU A 122 -12.44 20.54 7.73
N SER A 123 -12.25 21.85 7.54
CA SER A 123 -12.69 22.88 8.48
C SER A 123 -13.94 23.61 8.00
N LYS A 124 -14.65 24.23 8.95
CA LYS A 124 -15.74 25.17 8.65
C LYS A 124 -15.28 26.30 7.72
N ASP A 125 -14.11 26.89 8.01
CA ASP A 125 -13.55 28.00 7.24
C ASP A 125 -13.21 27.59 5.80
N ALA A 126 -12.80 26.35 5.59
CA ALA A 126 -12.58 25.79 4.25
C ALA A 126 -13.88 25.70 3.45
N VAL A 127 -14.95 25.23 4.08
CA VAL A 127 -16.28 25.13 3.47
C VAL A 127 -16.86 26.50 3.15
N GLU A 128 -16.81 27.44 4.09
CA GLU A 128 -17.29 28.82 3.88
C GLU A 128 -16.48 29.52 2.79
N TRP A 129 -15.16 29.35 2.77
CA TRP A 129 -14.31 29.87 1.70
C TRP A 129 -14.69 29.29 0.34
N ALA A 130 -14.96 27.98 0.26
CA ALA A 130 -15.38 27.33 -0.98
C ALA A 130 -16.71 27.90 -1.49
N ALA A 131 -17.69 28.11 -0.60
CA ALA A 131 -18.95 28.77 -0.94
C ALA A 131 -18.74 30.20 -1.46
N MET A 132 -17.89 30.99 -0.79
CA MET A 132 -17.57 32.37 -1.18
C MET A 132 -16.88 32.46 -2.54
N ASN A 133 -16.14 31.42 -2.95
CA ASN A 133 -15.45 31.35 -4.24
C ASN A 133 -16.27 30.59 -5.31
N GLU A 134 -17.59 30.45 -5.10
CA GLU A 134 -18.53 29.83 -6.04
C GLU A 134 -18.15 28.39 -6.46
N ILE A 135 -17.46 27.67 -5.57
CA ILE A 135 -17.13 26.25 -5.77
C ILE A 135 -18.42 25.44 -5.75
N SER A 136 -18.60 24.59 -6.76
CA SER A 136 -19.77 23.71 -6.86
C SER A 136 -19.49 22.29 -6.37
N LEU A 137 -18.23 21.84 -6.47
CA LEU A 137 -17.79 20.51 -6.05
C LEU A 137 -16.57 20.62 -5.14
N LEU A 138 -16.69 20.11 -3.92
CA LEU A 138 -15.59 19.91 -2.97
C LEU A 138 -15.18 18.44 -2.99
N ILE A 139 -13.92 18.16 -3.27
CA ILE A 139 -13.33 16.82 -3.18
C ILE A 139 -12.31 16.83 -2.05
N THR A 140 -12.59 16.11 -0.96
CA THR A 140 -11.60 15.92 0.10
C THR A 140 -10.68 14.75 -0.23
N VAL A 141 -9.40 14.90 0.06
CA VAL A 141 -8.37 13.85 -0.08
C VAL A 141 -7.66 13.66 1.24
N ASP A 142 -7.48 12.40 1.63
CA ASP A 142 -6.83 12.02 2.90
C ASP A 142 -7.50 12.60 4.15
N CYS A 143 -8.76 13.01 4.02
CA CYS A 143 -9.56 13.52 5.11
C CYS A 143 -11.04 13.54 4.73
N GLY A 144 -11.88 13.79 5.72
CA GLY A 144 -13.31 14.05 5.54
C GLY A 144 -14.23 12.96 6.06
N ILE A 145 -13.78 11.71 6.26
CA ILE A 145 -14.66 10.62 6.73
C ILE A 145 -15.25 10.86 8.13
N THR A 146 -14.65 11.75 8.91
CA THR A 146 -15.12 12.14 10.24
C THR A 146 -15.78 13.53 10.29
N ALA A 147 -15.82 14.26 9.16
CA ALA A 147 -16.22 15.66 9.05
C ALA A 147 -17.74 15.85 8.88
N LEU A 148 -18.53 15.28 9.79
CA LEU A 148 -20.00 15.27 9.73
C LEU A 148 -20.60 16.68 9.62
N LYS A 149 -20.15 17.61 10.48
CA LYS A 149 -20.71 18.96 10.58
C LYS A 149 -20.33 19.83 9.39
N GLU A 150 -19.11 19.66 8.91
CA GLU A 150 -18.55 20.42 7.80
C GLU A 150 -19.19 19.99 6.48
N VAL A 151 -19.43 18.69 6.29
CA VAL A 151 -20.18 18.19 5.13
C VAL A 151 -21.65 18.63 5.17
N GLU A 152 -22.29 18.60 6.35
CA GLU A 152 -23.65 19.13 6.53
C GLU A 152 -23.71 20.63 6.17
N LEU A 153 -22.72 21.42 6.61
CA LEU A 153 -22.60 22.83 6.25
C LEU A 153 -22.40 23.01 4.75
N ALA A 154 -21.52 22.22 4.13
CA ALA A 154 -21.25 22.28 2.69
C ALA A 154 -22.53 22.02 1.89
N ASN A 155 -23.31 21.00 2.28
CA ASN A 155 -24.61 20.70 1.68
C ASN A 155 -25.60 21.86 1.85
N LYS A 156 -25.68 22.49 3.04
CA LYS A 156 -26.53 23.67 3.29
C LYS A 156 -26.15 24.88 2.44
N LEU A 157 -24.87 25.04 2.15
CA LEU A 157 -24.33 26.10 1.29
C LEU A 157 -24.37 25.74 -0.20
N GLY A 158 -24.92 24.58 -0.57
CA GLY A 158 -25.11 24.17 -1.96
C GLY A 158 -23.87 23.55 -2.63
N LEU A 159 -22.82 23.22 -1.87
CA LEU A 159 -21.68 22.46 -2.38
C LEU A 159 -22.03 20.97 -2.44
N THR A 160 -21.64 20.31 -3.53
CA THR A 160 -21.58 18.85 -3.54
C THR A 160 -20.25 18.40 -2.97
N VAL A 161 -20.25 17.39 -2.08
CA VAL A 161 -19.01 16.85 -1.49
C VAL A 161 -18.74 15.43 -1.98
N ILE A 162 -17.50 15.16 -2.39
CA ILE A 162 -16.93 13.83 -2.58
C ILE A 162 -15.81 13.65 -1.55
N ILE A 163 -15.84 12.53 -0.82
CA ILE A 163 -14.79 12.20 0.15
C ILE A 163 -13.92 11.09 -0.42
N THR A 164 -12.61 11.30 -0.44
CA THR A 164 -11.60 10.24 -0.66
C THR A 164 -10.70 10.17 0.57
N ASP A 165 -10.78 9.07 1.31
CA ASP A 165 -10.17 8.96 2.64
C ASP A 165 -9.83 7.49 2.93
N HIS A 166 -9.01 7.26 3.95
CA HIS A 166 -8.60 5.93 4.41
C HIS A 166 -8.59 5.80 5.94
N HIS A 167 -8.89 6.88 6.66
CA HIS A 167 -9.09 6.84 8.10
C HIS A 167 -10.25 5.93 8.50
N GLU A 168 -10.24 5.46 9.75
CA GLU A 168 -11.33 4.64 10.29
C GLU A 168 -12.65 5.44 10.28
N PRO A 169 -13.72 4.92 9.65
CA PRO A 169 -15.03 5.53 9.75
C PRO A 169 -15.57 5.42 11.17
N ARG A 170 -16.33 6.43 11.61
CA ARG A 170 -17.14 6.34 12.83
C ARG A 170 -18.43 5.56 12.56
N ASP A 171 -19.20 5.25 13.60
CA ASP A 171 -20.52 4.61 13.49
C ASP A 171 -21.47 5.37 12.55
N THR A 172 -21.31 6.69 12.45
CA THR A 172 -22.01 7.53 11.49
C THR A 172 -21.00 8.21 10.58
N ILE A 173 -21.19 8.08 9.27
CA ILE A 173 -20.37 8.73 8.24
C ILE A 173 -21.09 9.97 7.68
N PRO A 174 -20.36 10.96 7.14
CA PRO A 174 -20.95 12.17 6.55
C PRO A 174 -21.87 11.88 5.36
N GLU A 175 -22.94 12.67 5.24
CA GLU A 175 -23.86 12.63 4.09
C GLU A 175 -23.25 13.33 2.85
N ALA A 176 -22.12 12.81 2.38
CA ALA A 176 -21.49 13.24 1.13
C ALA A 176 -22.16 12.56 -0.08
N TYR A 177 -22.01 13.16 -1.27
CA TYR A 177 -22.56 12.61 -2.51
C TYR A 177 -21.91 11.27 -2.89
N ALA A 178 -20.61 11.14 -2.63
CA ALA A 178 -19.85 9.91 -2.77
C ALA A 178 -18.76 9.82 -1.69
N VAL A 179 -18.54 8.63 -1.16
CA VAL A 179 -17.46 8.35 -0.22
C VAL A 179 -16.65 7.17 -0.74
N ILE A 180 -15.37 7.40 -1.01
CA ILE A 180 -14.42 6.39 -1.45
C ILE A 180 -13.46 6.19 -0.27
N ASN A 181 -13.73 5.18 0.54
CA ASN A 181 -12.87 4.79 1.64
C ASN A 181 -12.87 3.26 1.77
N PRO A 182 -11.70 2.60 1.69
CA PRO A 182 -11.62 1.16 1.68
C PRO A 182 -11.98 0.53 3.02
N LYS A 183 -12.13 1.28 4.12
CA LYS A 183 -12.45 0.76 5.45
C LYS A 183 -13.93 0.79 5.81
N ILE A 184 -14.79 1.30 4.92
CA ILE A 184 -16.25 1.22 5.10
C ILE A 184 -16.67 -0.26 5.07
N ALA A 185 -17.37 -0.71 6.10
CA ALA A 185 -17.73 -2.12 6.30
C ALA A 185 -18.49 -2.71 5.10
N GLU A 186 -19.42 -1.95 4.51
CA GLU A 186 -20.23 -2.36 3.35
C GLU A 186 -19.56 -2.09 2.00
N ASP A 187 -18.36 -1.50 1.97
CA ASP A 187 -17.64 -1.31 0.71
C ASP A 187 -17.01 -2.65 0.28
N PRO A 188 -17.27 -3.12 -0.96
CA PRO A 188 -16.79 -4.42 -1.42
C PRO A 188 -15.33 -4.38 -1.90
N TYR A 189 -14.66 -3.23 -1.83
CA TYR A 189 -13.26 -3.12 -2.22
C TYR A 189 -12.37 -4.02 -1.33
N PRO A 190 -11.58 -4.94 -1.92
CA PRO A 190 -10.99 -6.05 -1.17
C PRO A 190 -9.77 -5.65 -0.33
N PHE A 191 -9.10 -4.54 -0.63
CA PHE A 191 -7.87 -4.14 0.05
C PHE A 191 -8.11 -2.93 0.97
N ARG A 192 -8.08 -3.17 2.28
CA ARG A 192 -8.49 -2.21 3.33
C ARG A 192 -7.42 -1.18 3.71
N SER A 193 -6.17 -1.38 3.31
CA SER A 193 -5.01 -0.66 3.87
C SER A 193 -4.38 0.38 2.94
N LEU A 194 -5.10 0.90 1.94
CA LEU A 194 -4.57 2.02 1.13
C LEU A 194 -4.35 3.25 2.02
N CYS A 195 -3.36 4.08 1.67
CA CYS A 195 -3.26 5.45 2.16
C CYS A 195 -4.17 6.40 1.36
N GLY A 196 -4.37 7.64 1.80
CA GLY A 196 -5.10 8.69 1.10
C GLY A 196 -4.61 8.90 -0.34
N ALA A 197 -3.29 8.97 -0.57
CA ALA A 197 -2.74 9.06 -1.94
C ALA A 197 -2.98 7.79 -2.77
N GLY A 198 -3.08 6.62 -2.14
CA GLY A 198 -3.48 5.37 -2.78
C GLY A 198 -4.94 5.38 -3.22
N VAL A 199 -5.84 5.91 -2.39
CA VAL A 199 -7.26 6.11 -2.74
C VAL A 199 -7.40 7.16 -3.85
N ALA A 200 -6.65 8.26 -3.78
CA ALA A 200 -6.60 9.27 -4.83
C ALA A 200 -6.12 8.69 -6.18
N LEU A 201 -5.10 7.83 -6.16
CA LEU A 201 -4.64 7.09 -7.34
C LEU A 201 -5.75 6.23 -7.92
N LYS A 202 -6.58 5.58 -7.10
CA LYS A 202 -7.70 4.75 -7.56
C LYS A 202 -8.81 5.56 -8.21
N LEU A 203 -9.16 6.72 -7.66
CA LEU A 203 -10.09 7.66 -8.29
C LEU A 203 -9.53 8.17 -9.62
N ALA A 204 -8.25 8.55 -9.66
CA ALA A 204 -7.60 9.00 -10.89
C ALA A 204 -7.56 7.91 -11.95
N TRP A 205 -7.22 6.68 -11.57
CA TRP A 205 -7.25 5.52 -12.43
C TRP A 205 -8.63 5.33 -13.05
N ALA A 206 -9.69 5.30 -12.24
CA ALA A 206 -11.05 5.08 -12.72
C ALA A 206 -11.52 6.19 -13.69
N ALA A 207 -11.24 7.46 -13.37
CA ALA A 207 -11.56 8.57 -14.25
C ALA A 207 -10.79 8.51 -15.59
N LEU A 208 -9.52 8.09 -15.57
CA LEU A 208 -8.70 7.93 -16.77
C LEU A 208 -9.14 6.73 -17.62
N GLU A 209 -9.47 5.59 -17.01
CA GLU A 209 -10.03 4.44 -17.75
C GLU A 209 -11.28 4.86 -18.51
N LYS A 210 -12.20 5.59 -17.86
CA LYS A 210 -13.42 6.09 -18.50
C LYS A 210 -13.13 7.02 -19.67
N LYS A 211 -12.21 7.98 -19.49
CA LYS A 211 -11.88 8.97 -20.52
C LYS A 211 -11.12 8.36 -21.71
N GLU A 212 -10.14 7.50 -21.43
CA GLU A 212 -9.17 7.04 -22.41
C GLU A 212 -9.57 5.70 -23.06
N LEU A 213 -10.57 4.99 -22.52
CA LEU A 213 -11.12 3.73 -23.09
C LEU A 213 -12.65 3.78 -23.30
N PRO A 214 -13.20 4.76 -24.04
CA PRO A 214 -14.65 4.90 -24.26
C PRO A 214 -15.30 3.72 -25.01
N GLU A 215 -14.51 2.92 -25.72
CA GLU A 215 -14.96 1.70 -26.39
C GLU A 215 -15.19 0.52 -25.44
N TYR A 216 -14.68 0.62 -24.22
CA TYR A 216 -14.72 -0.42 -23.20
C TYR A 216 -15.59 0.01 -22.00
N PHE A 217 -15.45 1.27 -21.59
CA PHE A 217 -16.13 1.79 -20.41
C PHE A 217 -17.62 2.03 -20.63
N ASP A 218 -18.43 1.76 -19.60
CA ASP A 218 -19.89 1.75 -19.60
C ASP A 218 -20.53 0.88 -20.69
N LYS A 219 -19.77 -0.05 -21.28
CA LYS A 219 -20.26 -1.06 -22.23
C LYS A 219 -20.46 -2.40 -21.54
N GLU A 220 -21.55 -3.07 -21.91
CA GLU A 220 -21.72 -4.48 -21.62
C GLU A 220 -21.03 -5.30 -22.71
N LEU A 221 -20.10 -6.15 -22.31
CA LEU A 221 -19.32 -7.02 -23.19
C LEU A 221 -19.57 -8.47 -22.79
N VAL A 222 -19.44 -9.38 -23.74
CA VAL A 222 -19.49 -10.82 -23.44
C VAL A 222 -18.14 -11.44 -23.78
N VAL A 223 -17.54 -12.14 -22.82
CA VAL A 223 -16.37 -12.99 -23.09
C VAL A 223 -16.86 -14.42 -23.23
N LEU A 224 -16.37 -15.13 -24.24
CA LEU A 224 -16.84 -16.46 -24.60
C LEU A 224 -15.66 -17.42 -24.81
N ASP A 225 -15.84 -18.66 -24.37
CA ASP A 225 -14.90 -19.76 -24.48
C ASP A 225 -15.64 -21.10 -24.57
N LEU A 226 -15.07 -22.06 -25.32
CA LEU A 226 -15.63 -23.40 -25.52
C LEU A 226 -14.65 -24.52 -25.15
N GLU A 227 -15.19 -25.57 -24.53
CA GLU A 227 -14.52 -26.86 -24.46
C GLU A 227 -15.12 -27.82 -25.49
N THR A 228 -14.26 -28.59 -26.18
CA THR A 228 -14.64 -29.41 -27.33
C THR A 228 -14.00 -30.80 -27.29
N THR A 229 -14.53 -31.75 -28.06
CA THR A 229 -13.93 -33.09 -28.18
C THR A 229 -12.71 -33.14 -29.11
N GLY A 230 -12.31 -32.03 -29.71
CA GLY A 230 -11.26 -31.98 -30.73
C GLY A 230 -11.24 -30.63 -31.45
N LEU A 231 -10.45 -30.52 -32.52
CA LEU A 231 -10.17 -29.23 -33.14
C LEU A 231 -11.01 -28.91 -34.39
N ASN A 232 -11.82 -29.87 -34.88
CA ASN A 232 -12.52 -29.70 -36.15
C ASN A 232 -14.05 -29.53 -35.95
N PRO A 233 -14.62 -28.36 -36.26
CA PRO A 233 -16.05 -28.08 -36.03
C PRO A 233 -17.00 -28.94 -36.86
N HIS A 234 -16.54 -29.64 -37.90
CA HIS A 234 -17.37 -30.55 -38.70
C HIS A 234 -17.46 -31.95 -38.11
N TYR A 235 -16.43 -32.37 -37.38
CA TYR A 235 -16.32 -33.72 -36.86
C TYR A 235 -16.48 -33.77 -35.36
N ASP A 236 -16.04 -32.75 -34.63
CA ASP A 236 -15.99 -32.68 -33.17
C ASP A 236 -17.18 -31.94 -32.57
N ASP A 237 -17.53 -32.31 -31.34
CA ASP A 237 -18.65 -31.74 -30.62
C ASP A 237 -18.16 -30.71 -29.60
N ILE A 238 -18.99 -29.68 -29.37
CA ILE A 238 -18.88 -28.81 -28.19
C ILE A 238 -19.37 -29.60 -26.97
N ILE A 239 -18.61 -29.56 -25.87
CA ILE A 239 -18.94 -30.25 -24.61
C ILE A 239 -19.17 -29.29 -23.45
N GLU A 240 -18.66 -28.06 -23.51
CA GLU A 240 -19.00 -26.97 -22.59
C GLU A 240 -19.05 -25.64 -23.34
N ILE A 241 -20.03 -24.80 -23.00
CA ILE A 241 -20.08 -23.39 -23.41
C ILE A 241 -19.98 -22.55 -22.15
N GLY A 242 -18.97 -21.70 -22.09
CA GLY A 242 -18.82 -20.67 -21.06
C GLY A 242 -18.94 -19.28 -21.68
N ALA A 243 -19.67 -18.40 -21.01
CA ALA A 243 -19.64 -16.98 -21.30
C ALA A 243 -19.81 -16.16 -20.03
N VAL A 244 -19.13 -15.02 -19.95
CA VAL A 244 -19.29 -14.06 -18.85
C VAL A 244 -19.61 -12.68 -19.40
N MET A 245 -20.56 -12.01 -18.76
CA MET A 245 -20.93 -10.64 -19.10
C MET A 245 -20.15 -9.69 -18.21
N LEU A 246 -19.50 -8.72 -18.83
CA LEU A 246 -18.68 -7.71 -18.17
C LEU A 246 -19.31 -6.33 -18.29
N LYS A 247 -19.18 -5.55 -17.22
CA LYS A 247 -19.36 -4.10 -17.25
C LYS A 247 -18.25 -3.46 -16.44
N ASN A 248 -17.48 -2.56 -17.04
CA ASN A 248 -16.36 -1.87 -16.37
C ASN A 248 -15.33 -2.83 -15.75
N GLY A 249 -15.09 -3.97 -16.39
CA GLY A 249 -14.19 -5.02 -15.91
C GLY A 249 -14.71 -5.85 -14.74
N ILE A 250 -15.99 -5.73 -14.39
CA ILE A 250 -16.64 -6.51 -13.35
C ILE A 250 -17.58 -7.53 -14.01
N VAL A 251 -17.52 -8.78 -13.58
CA VAL A 251 -18.43 -9.84 -14.03
C VAL A 251 -19.81 -9.59 -13.42
N THR A 252 -20.81 -9.39 -14.28
CA THR A 252 -22.21 -9.09 -13.91
C THR A 252 -23.13 -10.28 -14.08
N ALA A 253 -22.82 -11.19 -15.02
CA ALA A 253 -23.57 -12.43 -15.23
C ALA A 253 -22.64 -13.53 -15.76
N ARG A 254 -22.99 -14.79 -15.51
CA ARG A 254 -22.29 -15.97 -16.02
C ARG A 254 -23.29 -16.89 -16.72
N PHE A 255 -22.87 -17.44 -17.85
CA PHE A 255 -23.59 -18.45 -18.61
C PHE A 255 -22.67 -19.67 -18.75
N GLN A 256 -23.10 -20.81 -18.23
CA GLN A 256 -22.35 -22.06 -18.33
C GLN A 256 -23.30 -23.20 -18.64
N LYS A 257 -22.97 -23.99 -19.67
CA LYS A 257 -23.73 -25.18 -20.05
C LYS A 257 -22.81 -26.32 -20.45
N LEU A 258 -22.97 -27.47 -19.80
CA LEU A 258 -22.43 -28.74 -20.28
C LEU A 258 -23.35 -29.29 -21.38
N ILE A 259 -22.75 -29.75 -22.47
CA ILE A 259 -23.46 -30.14 -23.68
C ILE A 259 -23.45 -31.66 -23.83
N LYS A 260 -24.63 -32.23 -24.02
CA LYS A 260 -24.76 -33.67 -24.26
C LYS A 260 -24.15 -34.04 -25.62
N THR A 261 -23.25 -35.02 -25.62
CA THR A 261 -22.63 -35.58 -26.82
C THR A 261 -22.81 -37.10 -26.86
N ALA A 262 -22.89 -37.66 -28.07
CA ALA A 262 -22.85 -39.10 -28.30
C ALA A 262 -21.43 -39.63 -28.55
N LYS A 263 -20.43 -38.74 -28.62
CA LYS A 263 -19.03 -39.11 -28.82
C LYS A 263 -18.40 -39.61 -27.52
N THR A 264 -17.45 -40.54 -27.69
CA THR A 264 -16.59 -40.98 -26.60
C THR A 264 -15.60 -39.87 -26.23
N ILE A 265 -15.60 -39.47 -24.96
CA ILE A 265 -14.59 -38.56 -24.41
C ILE A 265 -13.31 -39.35 -24.14
N THR A 266 -12.21 -38.95 -24.77
CA THR A 266 -10.91 -39.62 -24.57
C THR A 266 -10.30 -39.21 -23.23
N PRO A 267 -9.45 -40.06 -22.62
CA PRO A 267 -8.73 -39.69 -21.40
C PRO A 267 -7.89 -38.42 -21.53
N GLU A 268 -7.42 -38.11 -22.75
CA GLU A 268 -6.66 -36.89 -23.05
C GLU A 268 -7.53 -35.64 -22.92
N ILE A 269 -8.75 -35.66 -23.45
CA ILE A 269 -9.72 -34.56 -23.33
C ILE A 269 -10.13 -34.37 -21.88
N THR A 270 -10.43 -35.46 -21.16
CA THR A 270 -10.75 -35.39 -19.73
C THR A 270 -9.58 -34.86 -18.91
N LYS A 271 -8.34 -35.20 -19.26
CA LYS A 271 -7.14 -34.67 -18.59
C LYS A 271 -6.96 -33.17 -18.81
N ILE A 272 -7.30 -32.67 -19.99
CA ILE A 272 -7.18 -31.25 -20.33
C ILE A 272 -8.31 -30.47 -19.67
N THR A 273 -9.56 -30.87 -19.90
CA THR A 273 -10.75 -30.09 -19.55
C THR A 273 -11.34 -30.42 -18.17
N GLY A 274 -10.95 -31.54 -17.58
CA GLY A 274 -11.59 -32.10 -16.39
C GLY A 274 -13.01 -32.64 -16.63
N ILE A 275 -13.50 -32.64 -17.88
CA ILE A 275 -14.86 -33.10 -18.22
C ILE A 275 -14.82 -34.58 -18.59
N ASP A 276 -15.64 -35.38 -17.91
CA ASP A 276 -15.84 -36.80 -18.21
C ASP A 276 -17.22 -37.08 -18.84
N ALA A 277 -17.40 -38.28 -19.36
CA ALA A 277 -18.66 -38.69 -19.99
C ALA A 277 -19.86 -38.70 -19.02
N GLY A 278 -19.62 -38.91 -17.72
CA GLY A 278 -20.66 -38.87 -16.69
C GLY A 278 -21.25 -37.47 -16.56
N MET A 279 -20.39 -36.44 -16.51
CA MET A 279 -20.80 -35.04 -16.45
C MET A 279 -21.67 -34.58 -17.63
N LEU A 280 -21.46 -35.18 -18.81
CA LEU A 280 -22.19 -34.82 -20.03
C LEU A 280 -23.52 -35.56 -20.21
N THR A 281 -23.78 -36.59 -19.40
CA THR A 281 -24.98 -37.43 -19.51
C THR A 281 -26.26 -36.62 -19.24
N ASP A 282 -26.18 -35.74 -18.24
CA ASP A 282 -27.23 -34.81 -17.83
C ASP A 282 -27.10 -33.42 -18.49
N GLY A 283 -26.18 -33.27 -19.45
CA GLY A 283 -25.97 -32.04 -20.20
C GLY A 283 -27.19 -31.64 -21.05
N VAL A 284 -27.29 -30.36 -21.37
CA VAL A 284 -28.36 -29.85 -22.24
C VAL A 284 -28.08 -30.18 -23.71
N SER A 285 -29.12 -30.15 -24.54
CA SER A 285 -28.92 -30.26 -25.99
C SER A 285 -28.20 -29.02 -26.52
N ILE A 286 -27.33 -29.21 -27.53
CA ILE A 286 -26.61 -28.09 -28.17
C ILE A 286 -27.56 -27.02 -28.71
N GLU A 287 -28.71 -27.40 -29.28
CA GLU A 287 -29.69 -26.44 -29.79
C GLU A 287 -30.28 -25.57 -28.67
N THR A 288 -30.60 -26.16 -27.51
CA THR A 288 -31.09 -25.41 -26.35
C THR A 288 -30.03 -24.45 -25.84
N ALA A 289 -28.79 -24.93 -25.67
CA ALA A 289 -27.69 -24.10 -25.21
C ALA A 289 -27.41 -22.92 -26.15
N LEU A 290 -27.45 -23.14 -27.47
CA LEU A 290 -27.24 -22.08 -28.46
C LEU A 290 -28.36 -21.02 -28.44
N LYS A 291 -29.63 -21.40 -28.25
CA LYS A 291 -30.73 -20.44 -28.12
C LYS A 291 -30.54 -19.53 -26.90
N GLU A 292 -30.25 -20.13 -25.74
CA GLU A 292 -30.00 -19.39 -24.51
C GLU A 292 -28.72 -18.53 -24.61
N LEU A 293 -27.69 -19.03 -25.29
CA LEU A 293 -26.46 -18.27 -25.53
C LEU A 293 -26.70 -17.03 -26.40
N LEU A 294 -27.48 -17.16 -27.48
CA LEU A 294 -27.82 -16.01 -28.33
C LEU A 294 -28.59 -14.93 -27.57
N GLU A 295 -29.49 -15.33 -26.67
CA GLU A 295 -30.21 -14.42 -25.77
C GLU A 295 -29.25 -13.74 -24.78
N PHE A 296 -28.32 -14.51 -24.21
CA PHE A 296 -27.29 -13.98 -23.29
C PHE A 296 -26.37 -12.97 -23.99
N ILE A 297 -25.94 -13.25 -25.22
CA ILE A 297 -25.08 -12.37 -26.01
C ILE A 297 -25.84 -11.09 -26.41
N GLY A 298 -27.02 -11.23 -27.02
CA GLY A 298 -27.75 -10.10 -27.59
C GLY A 298 -26.96 -9.42 -28.72
N ASP A 299 -26.92 -8.08 -28.71
CA ASP A 299 -26.17 -7.25 -29.66
C ASP A 299 -24.77 -6.86 -29.16
N ARG A 300 -24.38 -7.35 -27.98
CA ARG A 300 -23.14 -6.98 -27.30
C ARG A 300 -21.91 -7.44 -28.08
N LYS A 301 -20.81 -6.70 -27.90
CA LYS A 301 -19.50 -7.07 -28.44
C LYS A 301 -18.97 -8.33 -27.75
N ILE A 302 -18.41 -9.25 -28.53
CA ILE A 302 -17.89 -10.54 -28.06
C ILE A 302 -16.37 -10.52 -28.02
N ILE A 303 -15.80 -11.00 -26.93
CA ILE A 303 -14.36 -11.12 -26.71
C ILE A 303 -14.04 -12.60 -26.50
N GLY A 304 -12.87 -13.05 -26.91
CA GLY A 304 -12.37 -14.37 -26.52
C GLY A 304 -10.89 -14.51 -26.82
N HIS A 305 -10.34 -15.67 -26.53
CA HIS A 305 -8.95 -16.00 -26.81
C HIS A 305 -8.90 -17.06 -27.90
N ASN A 306 -8.38 -16.71 -29.08
CA ASN A 306 -8.51 -17.54 -30.29
C ASN A 306 -9.96 -17.64 -30.84
N LEU A 307 -10.84 -16.74 -30.41
CA LEU A 307 -12.27 -16.69 -30.71
C LEU A 307 -12.59 -16.87 -32.20
N ILE A 308 -11.91 -16.12 -33.06
CA ILE A 308 -12.28 -16.03 -34.49
C ILE A 308 -11.89 -17.30 -35.23
N ASP A 309 -10.73 -17.87 -34.88
CA ASP A 309 -10.15 -19.00 -35.60
C ASP A 309 -10.56 -20.36 -35.03
N PHE A 310 -11.18 -20.39 -33.84
CA PHE A 310 -11.61 -21.59 -33.14
C PHE A 310 -13.10 -21.55 -32.73
N ASP A 311 -13.43 -20.88 -31.62
CA ASP A 311 -14.75 -20.97 -30.98
C ASP A 311 -15.89 -20.60 -31.92
N LEU A 312 -15.73 -19.49 -32.66
CA LEU A 312 -16.74 -19.02 -33.59
C LEU A 312 -16.99 -20.02 -34.73
N LYS A 313 -15.97 -20.78 -35.16
CA LYS A 313 -16.16 -21.79 -36.21
C LYS A 313 -17.06 -22.93 -35.73
N PHE A 314 -16.88 -23.37 -34.48
CA PHE A 314 -17.76 -24.35 -33.83
C PHE A 314 -19.18 -23.80 -33.68
N LEU A 315 -19.34 -22.60 -33.10
CA LEU A 315 -20.66 -21.99 -32.92
C LEU A 315 -21.39 -21.80 -34.24
N GLN A 316 -20.77 -21.21 -35.25
CA GLN A 316 -21.43 -20.96 -36.55
C GLN A 316 -21.83 -22.26 -37.25
N HIS A 317 -21.00 -23.31 -37.16
CA HIS A 317 -21.33 -24.63 -37.69
C HIS A 317 -22.61 -25.19 -37.04
N HIS A 318 -22.67 -25.22 -35.71
CA HIS A 318 -23.82 -25.77 -35.00
C HIS A 318 -25.07 -24.87 -35.10
N LEU A 319 -24.91 -23.55 -35.11
CA LEU A 319 -25.99 -22.60 -35.36
C LEU A 319 -26.62 -22.81 -36.74
N LYS A 320 -25.78 -23.00 -37.77
CA LYS A 320 -26.25 -23.28 -39.14
C LYS A 320 -27.00 -24.61 -39.21
N LYS A 321 -26.47 -25.66 -38.56
CA LYS A 321 -27.11 -26.98 -38.50
C LYS A 321 -28.46 -26.93 -37.78
N ALA A 322 -28.57 -26.12 -36.73
CA ALA A 322 -29.78 -25.90 -35.96
C ALA A 322 -30.76 -24.89 -36.61
N SER A 323 -30.43 -24.32 -37.79
CA SER A 323 -31.20 -23.24 -38.42
C SER A 323 -31.43 -22.03 -37.51
N LEU A 324 -30.47 -21.72 -36.65
CA LEU A 324 -30.48 -20.57 -35.74
C LEU A 324 -29.74 -19.38 -36.37
N PRO A 325 -30.04 -18.13 -35.93
CA PRO A 325 -29.32 -16.94 -36.38
C PRO A 325 -27.80 -17.08 -36.19
N GLN A 326 -27.04 -16.63 -37.18
CA GLN A 326 -25.57 -16.60 -37.11
C GLN A 326 -25.11 -15.43 -36.24
N ILE A 327 -23.99 -15.60 -35.53
CA ILE A 327 -23.41 -14.53 -34.71
C ILE A 327 -22.67 -13.55 -35.62
N VAL A 328 -23.10 -12.29 -35.65
CA VAL A 328 -22.52 -11.22 -36.48
C VAL A 328 -22.06 -10.01 -35.66
N ASN A 329 -22.04 -10.16 -34.34
CA ASN A 329 -21.66 -9.14 -33.38
C ASN A 329 -20.23 -8.63 -33.64
N PRO A 330 -19.89 -7.38 -33.23
CA PRO A 330 -18.51 -6.94 -33.17
C PRO A 330 -17.67 -7.87 -32.29
N MET A 331 -16.44 -8.18 -32.71
CA MET A 331 -15.58 -9.17 -32.03
C MET A 331 -14.16 -8.65 -31.79
N GLU A 332 -13.53 -9.12 -30.72
CA GLU A 332 -12.09 -8.99 -30.49
C GLU A 332 -11.48 -10.32 -30.08
N ASP A 333 -10.25 -10.55 -30.54
CA ASP A 333 -9.52 -11.77 -30.28
C ASP A 333 -8.21 -11.43 -29.56
N THR A 334 -8.14 -11.78 -28.27
CA THR A 334 -6.99 -11.48 -27.41
C THR A 334 -5.73 -12.22 -27.84
N LEU A 335 -5.84 -13.37 -28.54
CA LEU A 335 -4.69 -14.06 -29.13
C LEU A 335 -4.05 -13.20 -30.23
N LYS A 336 -4.88 -12.60 -31.09
CA LYS A 336 -4.41 -11.72 -32.17
C LYS A 336 -3.84 -10.42 -31.62
N MET A 337 -4.51 -9.82 -30.65
CA MET A 337 -4.02 -8.61 -29.96
C MET A 337 -2.66 -8.86 -29.32
N SER A 338 -2.51 -9.94 -28.55
CA SER A 338 -1.26 -10.24 -27.85
C SER A 338 -0.11 -10.50 -28.82
N LYS A 339 -0.32 -11.17 -29.96
CA LYS A 339 0.71 -11.36 -31.01
C LYS A 339 1.28 -10.05 -31.54
N VAL A 340 0.45 -9.02 -31.66
CA VAL A 340 0.87 -7.70 -32.13
C VAL A 340 1.62 -6.94 -31.04
N MET A 341 1.06 -6.96 -29.81
CA MET A 341 1.48 -6.10 -28.71
C MET A 341 2.65 -6.67 -27.89
N LEU A 342 2.67 -7.99 -27.67
CA LEU A 342 3.56 -8.67 -26.73
C LEU A 342 4.56 -9.56 -27.47
N ARG A 343 5.30 -8.98 -28.43
CA ARG A 343 6.21 -9.73 -29.34
C ARG A 343 7.34 -10.49 -28.64
N LYS A 344 7.62 -10.16 -27.37
CA LYS A 344 8.65 -10.80 -26.54
C LYS A 344 8.10 -11.93 -25.67
N ALA A 345 6.78 -12.18 -25.68
CA ALA A 345 6.21 -13.32 -24.99
C ALA A 345 6.73 -14.63 -25.63
N LYS A 346 6.96 -15.65 -24.80
CA LYS A 346 7.46 -16.96 -25.25
C LYS A 346 6.50 -17.62 -26.24
N ASP A 347 5.22 -17.56 -25.92
CA ASP A 347 4.10 -17.96 -26.74
C ASP A 347 2.90 -17.08 -26.36
N HIS A 348 1.77 -17.28 -27.04
CA HIS A 348 0.58 -16.48 -26.86
C HIS A 348 -0.60 -17.27 -26.29
N GLN A 349 -0.33 -18.37 -25.57
CA GLN A 349 -1.39 -19.06 -24.83
C GLN A 349 -1.95 -18.14 -23.73
N LEU A 350 -3.23 -18.31 -23.41
CA LEU A 350 -3.94 -17.44 -22.48
C LEU A 350 -3.21 -17.29 -21.13
N LEU A 351 -2.80 -18.41 -20.52
CA LEU A 351 -2.05 -18.43 -19.27
C LEU A 351 -0.68 -17.73 -19.40
N THR A 352 0.04 -17.95 -20.49
CA THR A 352 1.34 -17.29 -20.74
C THR A 352 1.18 -15.78 -20.83
N ILE A 353 0.13 -15.30 -21.51
CA ILE A 353 -0.13 -13.87 -21.66
C ILE A 353 -0.62 -13.24 -20.35
N ALA A 354 -1.47 -13.93 -19.60
CA ALA A 354 -1.85 -13.50 -18.25
C ALA A 354 -0.60 -13.27 -17.39
N ASN A 355 0.27 -14.28 -17.31
CA ASN A 355 1.52 -14.22 -16.53
C ASN A 355 2.44 -13.09 -17.01
N TYR A 356 2.55 -12.90 -18.33
CA TYR A 356 3.34 -11.81 -18.92
C TYR A 356 2.82 -10.43 -18.51
N LEU A 357 1.50 -10.29 -18.39
CA LEU A 357 0.84 -9.06 -17.95
C LEU A 357 0.80 -8.92 -16.41
N GLY A 358 1.47 -9.82 -15.67
CA GLY A 358 1.57 -9.79 -14.22
C GLY A 358 0.41 -10.42 -13.47
N PHE A 359 -0.54 -11.05 -14.17
CA PHE A 359 -1.67 -11.77 -13.57
C PHE A 359 -1.36 -13.27 -13.58
N TYR A 360 -1.39 -13.92 -12.41
CA TYR A 360 -0.98 -15.31 -12.27
C TYR A 360 -2.20 -16.19 -11.91
N PRO A 361 -3.07 -16.56 -12.86
CA PRO A 361 -4.20 -17.43 -12.58
C PRO A 361 -3.76 -18.86 -12.27
N ASP A 362 -4.55 -19.55 -11.44
CA ASP A 362 -4.29 -20.93 -11.03
C ASP A 362 -4.37 -21.90 -12.24
N PRO A 363 -3.25 -22.52 -12.65
CA PRO A 363 -3.24 -23.42 -13.79
C PRO A 363 -4.17 -24.63 -13.61
N ALA A 364 -4.45 -25.04 -12.37
CA ALA A 364 -5.33 -26.18 -12.08
C ALA A 364 -6.81 -25.87 -12.33
N LYS A 365 -7.17 -24.59 -12.49
CA LYS A 365 -8.54 -24.15 -12.80
C LYS A 365 -8.75 -23.79 -14.28
N MET A 366 -7.66 -23.74 -15.06
CA MET A 366 -7.71 -23.47 -16.51
C MET A 366 -8.35 -24.64 -17.27
N HIS A 367 -8.75 -24.40 -18.52
CA HIS A 367 -9.45 -25.38 -19.37
C HIS A 367 -10.83 -25.79 -18.80
N ARG A 368 -11.44 -24.81 -18.13
CA ARG A 368 -12.85 -24.77 -17.82
C ARG A 368 -13.36 -23.46 -18.38
N SER A 369 -14.38 -23.52 -19.23
CA SER A 369 -14.78 -22.38 -20.06
C SER A 369 -15.08 -21.10 -19.28
N ILE A 370 -15.67 -21.17 -18.07
CA ILE A 370 -15.88 -19.99 -17.22
C ILE A 370 -14.58 -19.41 -16.67
N ALA A 371 -13.64 -20.26 -16.22
CA ALA A 371 -12.35 -19.78 -15.71
C ALA A 371 -11.55 -19.10 -16.83
N ASP A 372 -11.52 -19.71 -18.01
CA ASP A 372 -10.82 -19.18 -19.18
C ASP A 372 -11.48 -17.87 -19.67
N CYS A 373 -12.82 -17.76 -19.61
CA CYS A 373 -13.53 -16.50 -19.84
C CYS A 373 -13.09 -15.38 -18.88
N GLU A 374 -13.00 -15.66 -17.58
CA GLU A 374 -12.60 -14.66 -16.58
C GLU A 374 -11.13 -14.24 -16.73
N VAL A 375 -10.25 -15.18 -17.04
CA VAL A 375 -8.84 -14.87 -17.34
C VAL A 375 -8.73 -14.06 -18.62
N CYS A 376 -9.49 -14.41 -19.67
CA CYS A 376 -9.53 -13.67 -20.93
C CYS A 376 -10.07 -12.25 -20.74
N ALA A 377 -11.08 -12.06 -19.89
CA ALA A 377 -11.60 -10.75 -19.52
C ALA A 377 -10.51 -9.83 -18.95
N GLU A 378 -9.74 -10.34 -17.99
CA GLU A 378 -8.66 -9.58 -17.34
C GLU A 378 -7.50 -9.32 -18.31
N VAL A 379 -7.12 -10.32 -19.11
CA VAL A 379 -6.12 -10.14 -20.19
C VAL A 379 -6.55 -9.06 -21.17
N TYR A 380 -7.81 -9.08 -21.62
CA TYR A 380 -8.34 -8.07 -22.53
C TYR A 380 -8.23 -6.67 -21.91
N ARG A 381 -8.71 -6.48 -20.68
CA ARG A 381 -8.62 -5.20 -19.97
C ARG A 381 -7.17 -4.72 -19.85
N ARG A 382 -6.24 -5.58 -19.45
CA ARG A 382 -4.81 -5.22 -19.33
C ARG A 382 -4.18 -4.85 -20.68
N LEU A 383 -4.54 -5.52 -21.77
CA LEU A 383 -4.12 -5.13 -23.11
C LEU A 383 -4.67 -3.73 -23.48
N LEU A 384 -5.93 -3.43 -23.15
CA LEU A 384 -6.50 -2.10 -23.40
C LEU A 384 -5.80 -1.00 -22.60
N LEU A 385 -5.47 -1.25 -21.34
CA LEU A 385 -4.75 -0.28 -20.50
C LEU A 385 -3.32 -0.06 -21.01
N THR A 386 -2.60 -1.15 -21.28
CA THR A 386 -1.19 -1.08 -21.70
C THR A 386 -0.97 -0.50 -23.09
N ARG A 387 -1.94 -0.64 -24.01
CA ARG A 387 -1.85 0.01 -25.33
C ARG A 387 -2.09 1.52 -25.27
N ASN A 388 -2.76 2.02 -24.24
CA ASN A 388 -3.11 3.42 -24.14
C ASN A 388 -1.97 4.21 -23.47
N THR A 389 -1.15 4.87 -24.29
CA THR A 389 0.02 5.60 -23.80
C THR A 389 -0.35 6.75 -22.86
N ARG A 390 -1.45 7.47 -23.12
CA ARG A 390 -1.89 8.58 -22.25
C ARG A 390 -2.27 8.10 -20.85
N PHE A 391 -2.96 6.97 -20.77
CA PHE A 391 -3.27 6.30 -19.51
C PHE A 391 -1.98 5.91 -18.79
N VAL A 392 -1.09 5.18 -19.46
CA VAL A 392 0.17 4.69 -18.87
C VAL A 392 1.07 5.84 -18.41
N ASP A 393 1.24 6.89 -19.22
CA ASP A 393 2.08 8.04 -18.89
C ASP A 393 1.53 8.79 -17.67
N THR A 394 0.20 8.98 -17.62
CA THR A 394 -0.45 9.68 -16.49
C THR A 394 -0.38 8.87 -15.21
N ILE A 395 -0.62 7.56 -15.25
CA ILE A 395 -0.46 6.68 -14.08
C ILE A 395 1.00 6.63 -13.65
N SER A 396 1.94 6.64 -14.59
CA SER A 396 3.38 6.66 -14.28
C SER A 396 3.82 7.94 -13.59
N GLU A 397 3.19 9.07 -13.88
CA GLU A 397 3.38 10.34 -13.17
C GLU A 397 2.82 10.29 -11.74
N PHE A 398 1.72 9.58 -11.51
CA PHE A 398 1.03 9.52 -10.21
C PHE A 398 1.57 8.45 -9.25
N LEU A 399 2.10 7.34 -9.78
CA LEU A 399 2.66 6.24 -8.96
C LEU A 399 3.77 6.68 -7.99
N PRO A 400 4.74 7.54 -8.36
CA PRO A 400 5.73 8.06 -7.43
C PRO A 400 5.10 8.85 -6.27
N LEU A 401 4.06 9.64 -6.54
CA LEU A 401 3.35 10.41 -5.52
C LEU A 401 2.62 9.49 -4.54
N ALA A 402 1.88 8.50 -5.07
CA ALA A 402 1.20 7.51 -4.25
C ALA A 402 2.20 6.68 -3.42
N ALA A 403 3.36 6.32 -3.99
CA ALA A 403 4.42 5.62 -3.27
C ALA A 403 4.98 6.45 -2.11
N ILE A 404 5.14 7.76 -2.31
CA ILE A 404 5.58 8.68 -1.25
C ILE A 404 4.53 8.74 -0.13
N GLY A 405 3.25 8.95 -0.46
CA GLY A 405 2.16 8.96 0.53
C GLY A 405 2.10 7.64 1.32
N THR A 406 2.11 6.50 0.63
CA THR A 406 2.05 5.16 1.25
C THR A 406 3.20 4.91 2.23
N VAL A 407 4.43 5.29 1.87
CA VAL A 407 5.59 5.13 2.77
C VAL A 407 5.58 6.15 3.91
N ALA A 408 5.19 7.39 3.62
CA ALA A 408 5.14 8.46 4.62
C ALA A 408 4.10 8.20 5.70
N ASP A 409 2.99 7.58 5.34
CA ASP A 409 1.92 7.19 6.26
C ASP A 409 2.12 5.80 6.88
N ILE A 410 3.31 5.21 6.70
CA ILE A 410 3.73 3.96 7.34
C ILE A 410 2.74 2.81 7.07
N MET A 411 2.17 2.78 5.85
CA MET A 411 1.26 1.71 5.47
C MET A 411 1.97 0.36 5.39
N PRO A 412 1.27 -0.76 5.68
CA PRO A 412 1.79 -2.09 5.43
C PRO A 412 2.23 -2.23 3.97
N LEU A 413 3.50 -2.57 3.73
CA LEU A 413 4.07 -2.76 2.39
C LEU A 413 3.83 -4.17 1.86
N THR A 414 2.57 -4.57 1.89
CA THR A 414 2.02 -5.83 1.37
C THR A 414 0.92 -5.53 0.34
N GLY A 415 0.46 -6.56 -0.39
CA GLY A 415 -0.67 -6.42 -1.34
C GLY A 415 -0.54 -5.25 -2.31
N GLU A 416 -1.58 -4.40 -2.40
CA GLU A 416 -1.59 -3.26 -3.31
C GLU A 416 -0.57 -2.18 -2.96
N ASN A 417 -0.34 -1.90 -1.67
CA ASN A 417 0.66 -0.92 -1.25
C ASN A 417 2.07 -1.31 -1.71
N ARG A 418 2.41 -2.60 -1.63
CA ARG A 418 3.67 -3.11 -2.19
C ARG A 418 3.74 -2.88 -3.70
N ASN A 419 2.65 -3.12 -4.42
CA ASN A 419 2.56 -2.88 -5.86
C ASN A 419 2.73 -1.39 -6.20
N ILE A 420 2.05 -0.49 -5.48
CA ILE A 420 2.17 0.96 -5.63
C ILE A 420 3.62 1.40 -5.38
N VAL A 421 4.18 1.05 -4.23
CA VAL A 421 5.53 1.50 -3.84
C VAL A 421 6.60 0.92 -4.76
N LYS A 422 6.59 -0.38 -5.05
CA LYS A 422 7.63 -1.01 -5.89
C LYS A 422 7.61 -0.47 -7.33
N ASN A 423 6.44 -0.16 -7.88
CA ASN A 423 6.34 0.43 -9.22
C ASN A 423 6.65 1.93 -9.19
N GLY A 424 6.15 2.68 -8.20
CA GLY A 424 6.42 4.12 -8.04
C GLY A 424 7.90 4.43 -7.85
N LEU A 425 8.63 3.63 -7.06
CA LEU A 425 10.08 3.79 -6.85
C LEU A 425 10.89 3.70 -8.16
N LYS A 426 10.42 2.95 -9.17
CA LYS A 426 11.06 2.85 -10.49
C LYS A 426 10.78 4.05 -11.40
N LEU A 427 9.79 4.87 -11.04
CA LEU A 427 9.22 5.91 -11.91
C LEU A 427 9.53 7.33 -11.42
N PHE A 428 10.45 7.50 -10.48
CA PHE A 428 10.86 8.83 -10.01
C PHE A 428 11.40 9.75 -11.12
N ALA A 429 12.00 9.20 -12.17
CA ALA A 429 12.40 9.96 -13.35
C ALA A 429 11.21 10.50 -14.18
N HIS A 430 10.01 9.94 -14.00
CA HIS A 430 8.75 10.36 -14.64
C HIS A 430 7.84 11.15 -13.70
N ALA A 431 8.30 11.44 -12.48
CA ALA A 431 7.52 12.18 -11.51
C ALA A 431 7.32 13.65 -11.91
N PRO A 432 6.39 14.38 -11.27
CA PRO A 432 6.20 15.81 -11.53
C PRO A 432 7.50 16.62 -11.43
N THR A 433 7.59 17.67 -12.25
CA THR A 433 8.81 18.48 -12.37
C THR A 433 9.27 19.04 -11.04
N GLY A 434 8.37 19.51 -10.17
CA GLY A 434 8.78 20.02 -8.86
C GLY A 434 9.35 18.95 -7.93
N LEU A 435 8.86 17.70 -7.96
CA LEU A 435 9.49 16.62 -7.19
C LEU A 435 10.91 16.34 -7.71
N ILE A 436 11.11 16.34 -9.03
CA ILE A 436 12.44 16.19 -9.63
C ILE A 436 13.38 17.33 -9.17
N SER A 437 12.88 18.57 -9.11
CA SER A 437 13.65 19.72 -8.60
C SER A 437 14.07 19.53 -7.13
N LEU A 438 13.19 19.02 -6.27
CA LEU A 438 13.52 18.72 -4.86
C LEU A 438 14.60 17.65 -4.73
N LEU A 439 14.54 16.60 -5.55
CA LEU A 439 15.53 15.52 -5.52
C LEU A 439 16.90 15.99 -6.00
N ARG A 440 16.94 16.88 -7.00
CA ARG A 440 18.18 17.51 -7.47
C ARG A 440 18.78 18.43 -6.41
N GLU A 441 17.95 19.27 -5.79
CA GLU A 441 18.38 20.18 -4.71
C GLU A 441 19.00 19.39 -3.52
N THR A 442 18.48 18.20 -3.25
CA THR A 442 18.93 17.33 -2.15
C THR A 442 19.96 16.27 -2.56
N GLN A 443 20.39 16.28 -3.83
CA GLN A 443 21.37 15.34 -4.40
C GLN A 443 20.96 13.86 -4.27
N LEU A 444 19.65 13.58 -4.27
CA LEU A 444 19.13 12.22 -4.27
C LEU A 444 19.10 11.66 -5.71
N PRO A 445 19.55 10.41 -5.94
CA PRO A 445 19.63 9.84 -7.27
C PRO A 445 18.26 9.42 -7.81
N LEU A 446 17.83 10.00 -8.93
CA LEU A 446 16.52 9.71 -9.56
C LEU A 446 16.35 8.25 -9.98
N GLU A 447 17.43 7.58 -10.37
CA GLU A 447 17.38 6.22 -10.94
C GLU A 447 17.30 5.11 -9.89
N LYS A 448 17.60 5.42 -8.61
CA LYS A 448 17.69 4.41 -7.56
C LYS A 448 17.21 4.97 -6.22
N ILE A 449 15.93 5.33 -6.18
CA ILE A 449 15.25 5.69 -4.93
C ILE A 449 14.74 4.41 -4.25
N THR A 450 15.02 4.27 -2.96
CA THR A 450 14.49 3.19 -2.12
C THR A 450 13.37 3.68 -1.21
N SER A 451 12.55 2.74 -0.73
CA SER A 451 11.57 2.95 0.34
C SER A 451 12.17 3.65 1.57
N LYS A 452 13.40 3.26 1.95
CA LYS A 452 14.17 3.90 3.02
C LYS A 452 14.45 5.38 2.71
N GLN A 453 14.92 5.71 1.50
CA GLN A 453 15.14 7.12 1.14
C GLN A 453 13.84 7.92 1.10
N VAL A 454 12.73 7.31 0.68
CA VAL A 454 11.41 7.94 0.78
C VAL A 454 11.08 8.26 2.24
N GLY A 455 11.13 7.28 3.14
CA GLY A 455 10.75 7.46 4.55
C GLY A 455 11.70 8.37 5.36
N TRP A 456 13.01 8.33 5.09
CA TRP A 456 14.02 9.03 5.90
C TRP A 456 14.50 10.35 5.30
N ASN A 457 14.32 10.59 4.00
CA ASN A 457 14.77 11.81 3.32
C ASN A 457 13.61 12.59 2.70
N ILE A 458 12.85 11.97 1.79
CA ILE A 458 11.85 12.67 0.97
C ILE A 458 10.62 13.08 1.80
N ALA A 459 10.02 12.14 2.53
CA ALA A 459 8.83 12.40 3.34
C ALA A 459 9.10 13.47 4.43
N PRO A 460 10.21 13.44 5.19
CA PRO A 460 10.52 14.52 6.14
C PRO A 460 10.66 15.91 5.50
N LEU A 461 11.20 16.00 4.29
CA LEU A 461 11.29 17.26 3.54
C LEU A 461 9.88 17.78 3.20
N LEU A 462 9.04 16.95 2.59
CA LEU A 462 7.69 17.32 2.20
C LEU A 462 6.77 17.61 3.41
N ASN A 463 7.04 16.99 4.57
CA ASN A 463 6.28 17.26 5.80
C ASN A 463 6.74 18.55 6.50
N SER A 464 7.94 19.05 6.19
CA SER A 464 8.52 20.19 6.91
C SER A 464 7.70 21.48 6.75
N PRO A 465 7.20 21.85 5.56
CA PRO A 465 6.37 23.05 5.41
C PRO A 465 5.08 23.00 6.25
N GLY A 466 4.36 21.87 6.27
CA GLY A 466 3.16 21.69 7.10
C GLY A 466 3.45 21.83 8.61
N ARG A 467 4.58 21.30 9.08
CA ARG A 467 5.04 21.48 10.48
C ARG A 467 5.47 22.91 10.81
N MET A 468 5.78 23.71 9.79
CA MET A 468 6.21 25.10 9.90
C MET A 468 5.10 26.09 9.53
N GLY A 469 3.85 25.62 9.42
CA GLY A 469 2.66 26.45 9.18
C GLY A 469 2.52 26.99 7.76
N THR A 470 3.22 26.39 6.78
CA THR A 470 3.16 26.74 5.35
C THR A 470 2.89 25.48 4.52
N GLY A 471 1.74 24.84 4.74
CA GLY A 471 1.42 23.50 4.22
C GLY A 471 1.32 23.45 2.69
N SER A 472 0.80 24.50 2.05
CA SER A 472 0.60 24.59 0.61
C SER A 472 1.88 24.41 -0.19
N LEU A 473 3.03 24.82 0.36
CA LEU A 473 4.33 24.81 -0.34
C LEU A 473 4.68 23.42 -0.92
N SER A 474 4.35 22.36 -0.18
CA SER A 474 4.58 20.99 -0.64
C SER A 474 3.62 20.59 -1.76
N ALA A 475 2.34 20.95 -1.66
CA ALA A 475 1.37 20.70 -2.72
C ALA A 475 1.71 21.51 -3.98
N GLU A 476 2.06 22.79 -3.84
CA GLU A 476 2.55 23.69 -4.90
C GLU A 476 3.72 23.06 -5.67
N LEU A 477 4.73 22.55 -4.93
CA LEU A 477 5.87 21.86 -5.53
C LEU A 477 5.41 20.67 -6.38
N LEU A 478 4.58 19.79 -5.82
CA LEU A 478 4.16 18.55 -6.48
C LEU A 478 3.21 18.78 -7.66
N ILE A 479 2.48 19.90 -7.66
CA ILE A 479 1.58 20.31 -8.74
C ILE A 479 2.35 20.99 -9.88
N SER A 480 3.43 21.72 -9.57
CA SER A 480 4.13 22.56 -10.53
C SER A 480 4.70 21.78 -11.72
N ASN A 481 4.41 22.28 -12.92
CA ASN A 481 4.96 21.79 -14.19
C ASN A 481 6.11 22.67 -14.71
N LYS A 482 6.55 23.68 -13.95
CA LYS A 482 7.58 24.65 -14.38
C LYS A 482 8.87 24.42 -13.62
N VAL A 483 9.97 24.24 -14.34
CA VAL A 483 11.30 23.98 -13.74
C VAL A 483 11.73 25.09 -12.77
N ASN A 484 11.70 26.36 -13.20
CA ASN A 484 12.14 27.50 -12.37
C ASN A 484 11.31 27.67 -11.08
N GLU A 485 10.00 27.42 -11.19
CA GLU A 485 9.08 27.48 -10.06
C GLU A 485 9.39 26.33 -9.09
N GLY A 486 9.52 25.10 -9.61
CA GLY A 486 9.90 23.92 -8.84
C GLY A 486 11.26 24.05 -8.14
N GLU A 487 12.26 24.66 -8.78
CA GLU A 487 13.57 24.94 -8.16
C GLU A 487 13.48 25.94 -7.01
N THR A 488 12.62 26.95 -7.14
CA THR A 488 12.40 27.95 -6.09
C THR A 488 11.69 27.31 -4.89
N LEU A 489 10.59 26.60 -5.15
CA LEU A 489 9.84 25.87 -4.12
C LEU A 489 10.69 24.81 -3.41
N ALA A 490 11.54 24.08 -4.15
CA ALA A 490 12.45 23.09 -3.58
C ALA A 490 13.43 23.72 -2.57
N LYS A 491 14.02 24.87 -2.91
CA LYS A 491 14.92 25.62 -2.00
C LYS A 491 14.21 26.08 -0.75
N ASP A 492 12.98 26.57 -0.89
CA ASP A 492 12.17 27.01 0.25
C ASP A 492 11.81 25.83 1.17
N ILE A 493 11.46 24.67 0.61
CA ILE A 493 11.21 23.44 1.37
C ILE A 493 12.46 23.00 2.14
N VAL A 494 13.62 22.97 1.49
CA VAL A 494 14.90 22.62 2.14
C VAL A 494 15.22 23.60 3.27
N LYS A 495 15.00 24.90 3.05
CA LYS A 495 15.16 25.92 4.08
C LYS A 495 14.23 25.68 5.28
N LYS A 496 12.97 25.34 5.05
CA LYS A 496 11.99 25.00 6.09
C LYS A 496 12.41 23.75 6.87
N ASP A 497 12.93 22.73 6.21
CA ASP A 497 13.45 21.53 6.88
C ASP A 497 14.67 21.84 7.78
N VAL A 498 15.60 22.70 7.32
CA VAL A 498 16.72 23.17 8.14
C VAL A 498 16.22 23.92 9.37
N GLN A 499 15.24 24.82 9.21
CA GLN A 499 14.62 25.54 10.34
C GLN A 499 13.98 24.58 11.33
N ARG A 500 13.18 23.62 10.84
CA ARG A 500 12.54 22.58 11.66
C ARG A 500 13.57 21.75 12.43
N LYS A 501 14.66 21.32 11.80
CA LYS A 501 15.74 20.55 12.44
C LYS A 501 16.44 21.35 13.54
N ASN A 502 16.71 22.62 13.31
CA ASN A 502 17.31 23.50 14.32
C ASN A 502 16.38 23.68 15.53
N LEU A 503 15.10 23.94 15.28
CA LEU A 503 14.09 24.09 16.33
C LEU A 503 13.90 22.79 17.14
N LEU A 504 13.92 21.63 16.47
CA LEU A 504 13.85 20.33 17.13
C LEU A 504 15.02 20.13 18.09
N LYS A 505 16.24 20.45 17.64
CA LYS A 505 17.46 20.33 18.45
C LYS A 505 17.40 21.23 19.70
N THR A 506 17.05 22.51 19.53
CA THR A 506 16.98 23.45 20.67
C THR A 506 15.87 23.08 21.65
N SER A 507 14.72 22.61 21.16
CA SER A 507 13.60 22.18 22.00
C SER A 507 13.89 20.90 22.75
N GLU A 508 14.62 19.96 22.13
CA GLU A 508 15.08 18.74 22.78
C GLU A 508 16.08 19.03 23.90
N GLU A 509 17.07 19.88 23.66
CA GLU A 509 18.02 20.32 24.70
C GLU A 509 17.28 20.97 25.88
N PHE A 510 16.27 21.79 25.60
CA PHE A 510 15.40 22.38 26.63
C PHE A 510 14.61 21.32 27.43
N ILE A 511 13.99 20.34 26.75
CA ILE A 511 13.26 19.24 27.41
C ILE A 511 14.19 18.45 28.33
N LYS A 512 15.38 18.06 27.83
CA LYS A 512 16.36 17.28 28.59
C LYS A 512 16.80 17.99 29.87
N ASN A 513 17.14 19.28 29.76
CA ASN A 513 17.50 20.09 30.92
C ASN A 513 16.34 20.19 31.91
N SER A 514 15.11 20.39 31.43
CA SER A 514 13.91 20.46 32.27
C SER A 514 13.65 19.16 33.04
N PHE A 515 13.87 17.99 32.42
CA PHE A 515 13.72 16.70 33.10
C PHE A 515 14.79 16.45 34.15
N ILE A 516 16.03 16.90 33.92
CA ILE A 516 17.12 16.83 34.90
C ILE A 516 16.82 17.73 36.10
N GLU A 517 16.48 19.00 35.85
CA GLU A 517 16.21 20.01 36.90
C GLU A 517 15.05 19.60 37.81
N ASN A 518 14.01 18.96 37.25
CA ASN A 518 12.82 18.55 38.00
C ASN A 518 12.84 17.09 38.45
N ASN A 519 13.99 16.39 38.29
CA ASN A 519 14.18 14.97 38.65
C ASN A 519 13.09 14.02 38.09
N ARG A 520 12.61 14.28 36.86
CA ARG A 520 11.51 13.52 36.24
C ARG A 520 11.93 12.21 35.59
N HIS A 521 13.22 11.86 35.64
CA HIS A 521 13.72 10.60 35.09
C HIS A 521 13.14 9.36 35.76
N ALA A 522 12.65 9.48 37.01
CA ALA A 522 11.99 8.40 37.73
C ALA A 522 10.54 8.18 37.29
N ASP A 523 9.90 9.16 36.64
CA ASP A 523 8.48 9.12 36.31
C ASP A 523 8.19 7.99 35.31
N LYS A 524 7.03 7.35 35.45
CA LYS A 524 6.60 6.28 34.53
C LYS A 524 6.18 6.80 33.17
N ILE A 525 5.73 8.06 33.10
CA ILE A 525 5.42 8.80 31.87
C ILE A 525 6.11 10.16 31.93
N LEU A 526 6.72 10.56 30.81
CA LEU A 526 7.42 11.83 30.71
C LEU A 526 6.49 12.89 30.12
N ILE A 527 6.02 13.82 30.95
CA ILE A 527 5.11 14.89 30.52
C ILE A 527 5.78 16.25 30.67
N LEU A 528 5.77 17.05 29.61
CA LEU A 528 6.20 18.45 29.64
C LEU A 528 5.22 19.34 28.87
N ALA A 529 4.75 20.41 29.52
CA ALA A 529 4.02 21.50 28.88
C ALA A 529 4.89 22.77 28.89
N SER A 530 5.00 23.46 27.74
CA SER A 530 5.83 24.66 27.63
C SER A 530 5.42 25.57 26.47
N GLU A 531 5.49 26.88 26.71
CA GLU A 531 5.37 27.93 25.69
C GLU A 531 6.58 27.98 24.75
N LYS A 532 7.71 27.37 25.14
CA LYS A 532 8.94 27.33 24.33
C LYS A 532 8.92 26.24 23.26
N ILE A 533 7.88 25.40 23.24
CA ILE A 533 7.77 24.26 22.33
C ILE A 533 6.68 24.55 21.31
N PRO A 534 7.02 24.69 20.02
CA PRO A 534 6.01 24.93 19.01
C PRO A 534 5.15 23.71 18.69
N LYS A 535 3.86 23.94 18.40
CA LYS A 535 2.85 22.90 18.14
C LYS A 535 3.30 21.90 17.07
N GLY A 536 3.87 22.40 15.96
CA GLY A 536 4.23 21.59 14.79
C GLY A 536 5.33 20.53 15.00
N ILE A 537 6.07 20.60 16.11
CA ILE A 537 7.16 19.64 16.43
C ILE A 537 6.90 18.78 17.67
N THR A 538 5.77 18.96 18.36
CA THR A 538 5.40 18.21 19.57
C THR A 538 5.49 16.69 19.35
N GLY A 539 4.93 16.17 18.27
CA GLY A 539 4.96 14.74 17.95
C GLY A 539 6.37 14.19 17.68
N LEU A 540 7.25 14.99 17.05
CA LEU A 540 8.65 14.59 16.81
C LEU A 540 9.43 14.52 18.12
N LEU A 541 9.22 15.50 19.01
CA LEU A 541 9.83 15.53 20.33
C LEU A 541 9.32 14.38 21.19
N ALA A 542 8.00 14.16 21.25
CA ALA A 542 7.40 13.05 21.99
C ALA A 542 7.98 11.71 21.53
N ASN A 543 8.13 11.50 20.22
CA ASN A 543 8.71 10.26 19.69
C ASN A 543 10.17 10.08 20.11
N LYS A 544 10.97 11.15 19.99
CA LYS A 544 12.39 11.12 20.35
C LYS A 544 12.60 10.86 21.84
N ILE A 545 11.84 11.55 22.69
CA ILE A 545 11.87 11.37 24.14
C ILE A 545 11.39 9.97 24.53
N ALA A 546 10.29 9.49 23.95
CA ALA A 546 9.78 8.15 24.25
C ALA A 546 10.80 7.07 23.90
N HIS A 547 11.46 7.19 22.75
CA HIS A 547 12.49 6.25 22.31
C HIS A 547 13.78 6.36 23.14
N GLU A 548 14.24 7.56 23.47
CA GLU A 548 15.49 7.75 24.23
C GLU A 548 15.38 7.25 25.67
N TYR A 549 14.26 7.57 26.33
CA TYR A 549 14.04 7.17 27.73
C TYR A 549 13.33 5.82 27.87
N GLN A 550 12.87 5.22 26.77
CA GLN A 550 12.12 3.96 26.75
C GLN A 550 10.88 4.01 27.66
N LYS A 551 10.15 5.14 27.59
CA LYS A 551 8.98 5.46 28.41
C LYS A 551 7.91 6.14 27.55
N PRO A 552 6.61 6.10 27.91
CA PRO A 552 5.60 6.93 27.28
C PRO A 552 5.98 8.41 27.49
N ALA A 553 5.78 9.23 26.45
CA ALA A 553 6.08 10.65 26.50
C ALA A 553 4.92 11.48 25.94
N ILE A 554 4.59 12.55 26.65
CA ILE A 554 3.62 13.57 26.25
C ILE A 554 4.34 14.92 26.21
N ILE A 555 4.32 15.57 25.04
CA ILE A 555 4.85 16.91 24.86
C ILE A 555 3.71 17.84 24.49
N ILE A 556 3.49 18.88 25.30
CA ILE A 556 2.40 19.85 25.16
C ILE A 556 2.99 21.21 24.82
N SER A 557 2.53 21.76 23.71
CA SER A 557 2.78 23.14 23.29
C SER A 557 1.72 24.05 23.88
N MET A 558 2.16 25.20 24.40
CA MET A 558 1.31 26.26 24.92
C MET A 558 1.43 27.49 24.01
N GLU A 559 0.52 27.64 23.05
CA GLU A 559 0.58 28.73 22.07
C GLU A 559 -0.79 29.41 21.96
N ASN A 560 -0.82 30.75 22.04
CA ASN A 560 -2.03 31.56 21.86
C ASN A 560 -3.22 31.18 22.77
N GLY A 561 -2.95 30.67 23.97
CA GLY A 561 -3.98 30.21 24.91
C GLY A 561 -4.54 28.81 24.61
N GLU A 562 -4.02 28.11 23.59
CA GLU A 562 -4.31 26.71 23.31
C GLU A 562 -3.20 25.79 23.81
N TYR A 563 -3.60 24.60 24.26
CA TYR A 563 -2.73 23.56 24.78
C TYR A 563 -2.79 22.34 23.88
N THR A 564 -1.90 22.25 22.89
CA THR A 564 -1.86 21.10 21.97
C THR A 564 -0.78 20.12 22.38
N GLY A 565 -1.16 18.87 22.64
CA GLY A 565 -0.25 17.79 23.03
C GLY A 565 -0.10 16.70 21.97
N SER A 566 1.07 16.05 21.98
CA SER A 566 1.30 14.78 21.30
C SER A 566 1.82 13.75 22.29
N MET A 567 1.23 12.56 22.26
CA MET A 567 1.67 11.38 23.00
C MET A 567 2.37 10.39 22.07
N ARG A 568 3.44 9.78 22.55
CA ARG A 568 4.09 8.62 21.92
C ARG A 568 4.40 7.57 22.98
N VAL A 569 4.16 6.32 22.62
CA VAL A 569 4.40 5.18 23.48
C VAL A 569 5.00 4.04 22.68
N SER A 570 5.56 3.08 23.39
CA SER A 570 6.09 1.84 22.86
C SER A 570 5.46 0.65 23.62
N GLY A 571 5.67 -0.57 23.13
CA GLY A 571 5.00 -1.76 23.65
C GLY A 571 3.52 -1.85 23.29
N GLU A 572 2.74 -2.61 24.04
CA GLU A 572 1.33 -2.93 23.79
C GLU A 572 0.33 -1.87 24.29
N PHE A 573 0.79 -0.75 24.83
CA PHE A 573 -0.08 0.33 25.33
C PHE A 573 -0.92 0.97 24.20
N GLU A 574 -2.24 1.05 24.39
CA GLU A 574 -3.16 1.66 23.42
C GLU A 574 -3.42 3.14 23.71
N VAL A 575 -2.77 4.05 22.98
CA VAL A 575 -2.91 5.50 23.16
C VAL A 575 -4.34 5.98 22.94
N VAL A 576 -5.02 5.49 21.89
CA VAL A 576 -6.39 5.91 21.56
C VAL A 576 -7.35 5.63 22.72
N LYS A 577 -7.26 4.44 23.31
CA LYS A 577 -8.09 4.03 24.45
C LYS A 577 -7.87 4.90 25.68
N MET A 578 -6.62 5.31 25.93
CA MET A 578 -6.32 6.29 26.99
C MET A 578 -6.99 7.63 26.70
N LEU A 579 -6.88 8.14 25.48
CA LEU A 579 -7.49 9.42 25.10
C LEU A 579 -9.02 9.36 25.16
N GLU A 580 -9.64 8.27 24.74
CA GLU A 580 -11.10 8.06 24.84
C GLU A 580 -11.58 8.05 26.30
N ASN A 581 -10.86 7.34 27.18
CA ASN A 581 -11.12 7.33 28.63
C ASN A 581 -10.92 8.70 29.29
N MET A 582 -10.25 9.62 28.61
CA MET A 582 -9.97 10.99 29.04
C MET A 582 -10.62 12.03 28.12
N SER A 583 -11.67 11.65 27.38
CA SER A 583 -12.31 12.52 26.38
C SER A 583 -12.81 13.85 26.96
N GLU A 584 -13.17 13.89 28.23
CA GLU A 584 -13.63 15.10 28.93
C GLU A 584 -12.57 16.19 29.13
N TYR A 585 -11.29 15.88 28.91
CA TYR A 585 -10.16 16.82 29.04
C TYR A 585 -9.84 17.53 27.73
N PHE A 586 -10.41 17.08 26.61
CA PHE A 586 -10.02 17.50 25.27
C PHE A 586 -11.12 18.27 24.56
N THR A 587 -10.73 19.29 23.80
CA THR A 587 -11.60 19.88 22.77
C THR A 587 -11.52 19.09 21.47
N GLN A 588 -10.37 18.47 21.20
CA GLN A 588 -10.12 17.58 20.08
C GLN A 588 -9.09 16.52 20.48
N TYR A 589 -9.26 15.27 20.06
CA TYR A 589 -8.25 14.22 20.22
C TYR A 589 -8.39 13.16 19.14
N GLY A 590 -7.31 12.41 18.91
CA GLY A 590 -7.29 11.29 17.97
C GLY A 590 -5.90 10.65 17.89
N GLY A 591 -5.80 9.55 17.15
CA GLY A 591 -4.53 8.86 16.95
C GLY A 591 -4.69 7.40 16.56
N HIS A 592 -3.62 6.64 16.80
CA HIS A 592 -3.53 5.19 16.59
C HIS A 592 -2.86 4.53 17.81
N LYS A 593 -2.68 3.20 17.77
CA LYS A 593 -2.18 2.39 18.90
C LYS A 593 -0.98 3.04 19.63
N TYR A 594 0.03 3.51 18.89
CA TYR A 594 1.30 4.00 19.46
C TYR A 594 1.45 5.53 19.55
N ALA A 595 0.48 6.28 19.02
CA ALA A 595 0.61 7.71 18.82
C ALA A 595 -0.75 8.42 18.94
N GLY A 596 -0.77 9.54 19.64
CA GLY A 596 -1.98 10.36 19.78
C GLY A 596 -1.67 11.84 19.73
N GLY A 597 -2.62 12.63 19.26
CA GLY A 597 -2.60 14.09 19.28
C GLY A 597 -3.90 14.60 19.89
N PHE A 598 -3.82 15.71 20.63
CA PHE A 598 -4.97 16.28 21.32
C PHE A 598 -4.81 17.78 21.59
N THR A 599 -5.93 18.45 21.78
CA THR A 599 -6.02 19.82 22.28
C THR A 599 -6.77 19.80 23.61
N LEU A 600 -6.15 20.32 24.67
CA LEU A 600 -6.69 20.33 26.03
C LEU A 600 -7.63 21.52 26.26
N ILE A 601 -8.62 21.30 27.13
CA ILE A 601 -9.38 22.38 27.78
C ILE A 601 -8.45 23.06 28.79
N THR A 602 -8.23 24.37 28.64
CA THR A 602 -7.24 25.15 29.39
C THR A 602 -7.38 24.99 30.91
N GLU A 603 -8.59 24.95 31.43
CA GLU A 603 -8.87 24.84 32.86
C GLU A 603 -8.59 23.44 33.43
N LYS A 604 -8.44 22.41 32.58
CA LYS A 604 -8.27 21.01 32.99
C LYS A 604 -6.86 20.45 32.78
N VAL A 605 -5.89 21.27 32.38
CA VAL A 605 -4.54 20.82 32.03
C VAL A 605 -3.84 20.12 33.20
N GLU A 606 -3.86 20.70 34.40
CA GLU A 606 -3.20 20.10 35.58
C GLU A 606 -3.85 18.78 35.99
N GLU A 607 -5.18 18.70 35.94
CA GLU A 607 -5.94 17.49 36.25
C GLU A 607 -5.64 16.37 35.24
N PHE A 608 -5.57 16.71 33.95
CA PHE A 608 -5.16 15.78 32.90
C PHE A 608 -3.76 15.19 33.16
N ILE A 609 -2.77 16.04 33.50
CA ILE A 609 -1.39 15.58 33.75
C ILE A 609 -1.37 14.57 34.92
N ALA A 610 -2.13 14.85 35.99
CA ALA A 610 -2.23 13.93 37.12
C ALA A 610 -2.89 12.59 36.71
N LYS A 611 -4.00 12.65 35.96
CA LYS A 611 -4.72 11.45 35.50
C LYS A 611 -3.94 10.63 34.48
N ALA A 612 -3.18 11.26 33.61
CA ALA A 612 -2.28 10.59 32.67
C ALA A 612 -1.21 9.76 33.41
N ASN A 613 -0.63 10.31 34.47
CA ASN A 613 0.32 9.59 35.32
C ASN A 613 -0.30 8.37 36.02
N GLU A 614 -1.51 8.53 36.56
CA GLU A 614 -2.27 7.46 37.19
C GLU A 614 -2.58 6.33 36.20
N TYR A 615 -3.09 6.66 35.01
CA TYR A 615 -3.46 5.69 33.99
C TYR A 615 -2.28 4.86 33.51
N VAL A 616 -1.13 5.49 33.21
CA VAL A 616 0.08 4.76 32.80
C VAL A 616 0.62 3.89 33.93
N SER A 617 0.50 4.34 35.18
CA SER A 617 0.93 3.54 36.33
C SER A 617 0.14 2.24 36.47
N ILE A 618 -1.14 2.24 36.10
CA ILE A 618 -2.02 1.05 36.09
C ILE A 618 -1.67 0.11 34.92
N HIS A 619 -1.25 0.66 33.77
CA HIS A 619 -0.97 -0.07 32.53
C HIS A 619 0.54 -0.24 32.25
N GLU A 620 1.39 -0.18 33.27
CA GLU A 620 2.85 -0.19 33.12
C GLU A 620 3.37 -1.46 32.41
N ASN A 621 2.72 -2.61 32.64
CA ASN A 621 3.10 -3.87 32.00
C ASN A 621 2.89 -3.85 30.48
N ASP A 622 1.90 -3.09 29.99
CA ASP A 622 1.61 -2.99 28.57
C ASP A 622 2.68 -2.13 27.87
N VAL A 623 3.25 -1.15 28.58
CA VAL A 623 4.34 -0.29 28.08
C VAL A 623 5.66 -1.05 27.94
N LEU A 624 5.93 -2.03 28.81
CA LEU A 624 7.24 -2.69 28.89
C LEU A 624 7.39 -3.91 27.98
N LYS A 625 6.29 -4.49 27.48
CA LYS A 625 6.31 -5.67 26.61
C LYS A 625 6.42 -5.26 25.15
N GLU A 626 7.53 -5.64 24.50
CA GLU A 626 7.68 -5.56 23.05
C GLU A 626 7.94 -6.96 22.48
N GLU A 627 7.33 -7.23 21.34
CA GLU A 627 7.48 -8.50 20.65
C GLU A 627 8.54 -8.37 19.55
N ILE A 628 9.48 -9.31 19.52
CA ILE A 628 10.39 -9.49 18.38
C ILE A 628 9.91 -10.70 17.60
N LEU A 629 9.48 -10.43 16.37
CA LEU A 629 9.14 -11.47 15.40
C LEU A 629 10.43 -12.01 14.78
N ILE A 630 10.58 -13.33 14.81
CA ILE A 630 11.69 -14.06 14.20
C ILE A 630 11.16 -14.76 12.96
N ASP A 631 11.75 -14.47 11.80
CA ASP A 631 11.32 -15.00 10.51
C ASP A 631 11.82 -16.43 10.26
N SER A 632 13.02 -16.78 10.71
CA SER A 632 13.56 -18.13 10.55
C SER A 632 14.70 -18.40 11.53
N VAL A 633 14.94 -19.68 11.82
CA VAL A 633 16.20 -20.12 12.44
C VAL A 633 17.28 -20.21 11.36
N MET A 634 18.50 -19.78 11.68
CA MET A 634 19.67 -19.94 10.81
C MET A 634 20.80 -20.64 11.58
N SER A 635 21.26 -21.76 11.02
CA SER A 635 22.28 -22.61 11.63
C SER A 635 23.68 -22.41 11.06
N ASP A 636 23.80 -21.98 9.81
CA ASP A 636 25.07 -21.84 9.10
C ASP A 636 25.36 -20.38 8.74
N PHE A 637 26.47 -19.86 9.29
CA PHE A 637 26.92 -18.50 8.96
C PHE A 637 27.43 -18.35 7.53
N SER A 638 27.75 -19.44 6.81
CA SER A 638 28.22 -19.36 5.42
C SER A 638 27.16 -18.78 4.45
N GLU A 639 25.87 -18.90 4.82
CA GLU A 639 24.77 -18.29 4.09
C GLU A 639 24.79 -16.75 4.16
N ILE A 640 25.42 -16.18 5.18
CA ILE A 640 25.56 -14.73 5.38
C ILE A 640 26.81 -14.24 4.65
N ASN A 641 26.70 -14.12 3.33
CA ASN A 641 27.72 -13.54 2.47
C ASN A 641 27.13 -12.39 1.62
N GLN A 642 28.00 -11.56 1.04
CA GLN A 642 27.58 -10.35 0.34
C GLN A 642 26.59 -10.61 -0.80
N ASN A 643 26.77 -11.69 -1.54
CA ASN A 643 25.89 -12.02 -2.67
C ASN A 643 24.50 -12.39 -2.18
N ASN A 644 24.41 -13.26 -1.16
CA ASN A 644 23.15 -13.68 -0.58
C ASN A 644 22.41 -12.52 0.09
N ILE A 645 23.11 -11.64 0.80
CA ILE A 645 22.49 -10.47 1.43
C ILE A 645 21.96 -9.52 0.37
N ARG A 646 22.76 -9.16 -0.64
CA ARG A 646 22.28 -8.31 -1.74
C ARG A 646 21.10 -8.90 -2.49
N TYR A 647 21.09 -10.23 -2.66
CA TYR A 647 19.97 -10.93 -3.28
C TYR A 647 18.71 -10.88 -2.40
N LEU A 648 18.85 -11.07 -1.09
CA LEU A 648 17.78 -10.89 -0.11
C LEU A 648 17.23 -9.45 -0.12
N GLU A 649 18.11 -8.45 -0.06
CA GLU A 649 17.76 -7.02 -0.15
C GLU A 649 16.90 -6.77 -1.39
N ASN A 650 17.42 -7.13 -2.58
CA ASN A 650 16.71 -6.92 -3.85
C ASN A 650 15.36 -7.67 -3.92
N THR A 651 15.27 -8.85 -3.31
CA THR A 651 14.06 -9.66 -3.28
C THR A 651 12.97 -9.03 -2.41
N LEU A 652 13.37 -8.50 -1.25
CA LEU A 652 12.45 -7.94 -0.26
C LEU A 652 12.04 -6.51 -0.59
N GLU A 653 12.89 -5.70 -1.21
CA GLU A 653 12.56 -4.32 -1.57
C GLU A 653 11.20 -4.25 -2.31
N PRO A 654 10.33 -3.26 -1.98
CA PRO A 654 10.51 -2.25 -0.95
C PRO A 654 10.41 -2.80 0.48
N VAL A 655 11.38 -2.46 1.35
CA VAL A 655 11.32 -2.76 2.79
C VAL A 655 10.60 -1.66 3.58
N GLY A 656 9.87 -2.04 4.61
CA GLY A 656 9.11 -1.10 5.44
C GLY A 656 8.16 -1.83 6.37
N HIS A 657 7.15 -1.13 6.88
CA HIS A 657 6.18 -1.72 7.81
C HIS A 657 5.52 -2.97 7.23
N SER A 658 5.46 -4.05 8.01
CA SER A 658 4.96 -5.38 7.61
C SER A 658 5.77 -6.09 6.51
N ASN A 659 6.90 -5.52 6.08
CA ASN A 659 7.86 -6.14 5.17
C ASN A 659 9.30 -5.72 5.50
N GLU A 660 9.67 -5.85 6.77
CA GLU A 660 10.97 -5.45 7.30
C GLU A 660 12.09 -6.41 6.83
N PHE A 661 13.35 -6.06 7.06
CA PHE A 661 14.44 -7.04 6.93
C PHE A 661 14.24 -8.19 7.93
N PRO A 662 14.52 -9.44 7.54
CA PRO A 662 14.18 -10.58 8.36
C PRO A 662 15.10 -10.74 9.55
N ASN A 663 14.50 -10.94 10.71
CA ASN A 663 15.22 -11.35 11.92
C ASN A 663 15.43 -12.87 11.88
N TYR A 664 16.67 -13.29 12.05
CA TYR A 664 17.02 -14.70 12.20
C TYR A 664 17.38 -15.02 13.64
N LEU A 665 16.95 -16.19 14.10
CA LEU A 665 17.41 -16.76 15.36
C LEU A 665 18.63 -17.64 15.12
N PHE A 666 19.71 -17.31 15.82
CA PHE A 666 20.94 -18.10 15.86
C PHE A 666 21.05 -18.75 17.25
N GLU A 667 20.77 -20.04 17.31
CA GLU A 667 20.79 -20.77 18.58
C GLU A 667 22.18 -21.28 18.93
N ASN A 668 22.48 -21.37 20.23
CA ASN A 668 23.68 -22.02 20.76
C ASN A 668 25.00 -21.45 20.20
N VAL A 669 25.10 -20.13 20.13
CA VAL A 669 26.25 -19.39 19.60
C VAL A 669 27.21 -19.03 20.73
N LYS A 670 28.53 -19.07 20.45
CA LYS A 670 29.57 -18.53 21.33
C LYS A 670 30.00 -17.15 20.85
N ILE A 671 30.32 -16.26 21.77
CA ILE A 671 30.97 -14.98 21.46
C ILE A 671 32.45 -15.13 21.83
N THR A 672 33.34 -15.08 20.84
CA THR A 672 34.79 -15.29 21.04
C THR A 672 35.55 -14.00 21.29
N ASP A 673 35.11 -12.91 20.68
CA ASP A 673 35.76 -11.61 20.76
C ASP A 673 34.73 -10.50 20.90
N THR A 674 35.10 -9.43 21.59
CA THR A 674 34.27 -8.24 21.79
C THR A 674 35.13 -7.00 21.76
N TYR A 675 34.75 -6.04 20.93
CA TYR A 675 35.38 -4.73 20.82
C TYR A 675 34.34 -3.65 21.06
N TYR A 676 34.56 -2.79 22.05
CA TYR A 676 33.66 -1.67 22.36
C TYR A 676 34.05 -0.42 21.57
N MET A 677 33.04 0.31 21.10
CA MET A 677 33.22 1.48 20.24
C MET A 677 32.16 2.55 20.52
N GLY A 678 32.40 3.76 20.00
CA GLY A 678 31.60 4.96 20.28
C GLY A 678 32.27 5.87 21.31
N LYS A 679 31.79 7.11 21.44
CA LYS A 679 32.39 8.09 22.37
C LYS A 679 32.26 7.66 23.83
N GLU A 680 31.18 6.94 24.15
CA GLU A 680 30.87 6.47 25.49
C GLU A 680 31.03 4.94 25.63
N ASN A 681 31.65 4.26 24.64
CA ASN A 681 31.69 2.80 24.55
C ASN A 681 30.28 2.17 24.62
N ASP A 682 29.34 2.83 23.96
CA ASP A 682 27.92 2.49 23.91
C ASP A 682 27.61 1.38 22.90
N HIS A 683 28.49 1.13 21.93
CA HIS A 683 28.33 0.09 20.93
C HIS A 683 29.35 -1.04 21.10
N ALA A 684 29.06 -2.22 20.56
CA ALA A 684 29.97 -3.36 20.56
C ALA A 684 30.05 -4.04 19.17
N LEU A 685 31.24 -4.50 18.81
CA LEU A 685 31.49 -5.40 17.68
C LEU A 685 31.88 -6.76 18.24
N LEU A 686 31.09 -7.79 17.91
CA LEU A 686 31.21 -9.14 18.45
C LEU A 686 31.65 -10.10 17.34
N THR A 687 32.50 -11.07 17.69
CA THR A 687 32.75 -12.24 16.83
C THR A 687 31.93 -13.40 17.34
N LEU A 688 30.96 -13.82 16.53
CA LEU A 688 30.12 -14.98 16.79
C LEU A 688 30.77 -16.23 16.21
N LYS A 689 30.78 -17.33 16.97
CA LYS A 689 31.26 -18.64 16.54
C LYS A 689 30.18 -19.70 16.75
N LYS A 690 29.93 -20.47 15.71
CA LYS A 690 29.08 -21.67 15.73
C LYS A 690 29.72 -22.73 14.86
N ASN A 691 30.00 -23.89 15.46
CA ASN A 691 30.86 -24.92 14.85
C ASN A 691 32.23 -24.31 14.43
N GLU A 692 32.67 -24.55 13.20
CA GLU A 692 33.90 -23.98 12.63
C GLU A 692 33.71 -22.61 11.97
N SER A 693 32.47 -22.14 11.82
CA SER A 693 32.15 -20.88 11.14
C SER A 693 32.15 -19.71 12.13
N THR A 694 32.61 -18.54 11.67
CA THR A 694 32.57 -17.29 12.43
C THR A 694 31.96 -16.16 11.62
N ILE A 695 31.35 -15.19 12.29
CA ILE A 695 30.82 -13.98 11.67
C ILE A 695 30.87 -12.80 12.63
N ARG A 696 31.06 -11.59 12.09
CA ARG A 696 30.99 -10.35 12.87
C ARG A 696 29.55 -9.89 13.04
N MET A 697 29.24 -9.38 14.23
CA MET A 697 27.96 -8.75 14.54
C MET A 697 28.19 -7.38 15.18
N VAL A 698 27.46 -6.36 14.72
CA VAL A 698 27.45 -5.04 15.36
C VAL A 698 26.23 -4.90 16.28
N ALA A 699 26.47 -4.43 17.50
CA ALA A 699 25.46 -4.15 18.52
C ALA A 699 25.47 -2.67 18.88
N TRP A 700 24.57 -1.90 18.27
CA TRP A 700 24.41 -0.47 18.51
C TRP A 700 23.70 -0.24 19.85
N ASN A 701 24.25 0.66 20.68
CA ASN A 701 23.71 1.05 22.00
C ASN A 701 23.48 -0.11 22.99
N ALA A 702 24.07 -1.29 22.74
CA ALA A 702 23.83 -2.50 23.52
C ALA A 702 25.09 -3.03 24.23
N ALA A 703 26.19 -2.26 24.26
CA ALA A 703 27.45 -2.67 24.87
C ALA A 703 27.30 -3.11 26.34
N LYS A 704 26.59 -2.31 27.14
CA LYS A 704 26.37 -2.61 28.58
C LYS A 704 25.60 -3.92 28.78
N THR A 705 24.55 -4.13 27.98
CA THR A 705 23.72 -5.35 27.99
C THR A 705 24.56 -6.58 27.66
N VAL A 706 25.31 -6.52 26.57
CA VAL A 706 26.19 -7.62 26.12
C VAL A 706 27.24 -7.92 27.19
N LEU A 707 27.91 -6.90 27.74
CA LEU A 707 28.91 -7.08 28.79
C LEU A 707 28.35 -7.78 30.03
N GLN A 708 27.12 -7.46 30.44
CA GLN A 708 26.49 -8.11 31.59
C GLN A 708 26.23 -9.60 31.32
N LEU A 709 25.67 -9.93 30.17
CA LEU A 709 25.35 -11.31 29.80
C LEU A 709 26.60 -12.18 29.63
N LEU A 710 27.68 -11.63 29.08
CA LEU A 710 28.97 -12.32 28.93
C LEU A 710 29.61 -12.71 30.28
N LYS A 711 29.23 -12.06 31.39
CA LYS A 711 29.72 -12.45 32.74
C LYS A 711 29.01 -13.66 33.30
N GLU A 712 27.78 -13.91 32.86
CA GLU A 712 26.89 -14.92 33.44
C GLU A 712 26.77 -16.18 32.57
N TYR A 713 26.99 -16.06 31.26
CA TYR A 713 26.73 -17.12 30.29
C TYR A 713 27.89 -17.28 29.31
N THR A 714 28.03 -18.49 28.74
CA THR A 714 29.06 -18.81 27.72
C THR A 714 28.46 -19.20 26.38
N LEU A 715 27.14 -19.45 26.35
CA LEU A 715 26.38 -19.84 25.19
C LEU A 715 25.15 -18.93 25.10
N PHE A 716 24.78 -18.55 23.87
CA PHE A 716 23.76 -17.55 23.64
C PHE A 716 22.82 -17.98 22.52
N ASP A 717 21.55 -17.64 22.66
CA ASP A 717 20.65 -17.50 21.53
C ASP A 717 20.62 -16.02 21.15
N ILE A 718 20.74 -15.73 19.85
CA ILE A 718 20.87 -14.35 19.35
C ILE A 718 19.85 -14.13 18.23
N ILE A 719 19.13 -13.02 18.30
CA ILE A 719 18.34 -12.51 17.18
C ILE A 719 19.15 -11.42 16.48
N ALA A 720 19.34 -11.59 15.18
CA ALA A 720 20.02 -10.61 14.35
C ALA A 720 19.54 -10.67 12.90
N TYR A 721 19.74 -9.58 12.15
CA TYR A 721 19.50 -9.54 10.71
C TYR A 721 20.81 -9.28 9.95
N PRO A 722 20.95 -9.78 8.71
CA PRO A 722 22.17 -9.60 7.94
C PRO A 722 22.24 -8.24 7.22
N GLU A 723 23.44 -7.71 7.07
CA GLU A 723 23.72 -6.42 6.40
C GLU A 723 25.03 -6.49 5.61
N VAL A 724 25.09 -5.81 4.45
CA VAL A 724 26.36 -5.48 3.80
C VAL A 724 26.81 -4.09 4.22
N ASN A 725 27.90 -4.03 4.99
CA ASN A 725 28.53 -2.77 5.38
C ASN A 725 29.62 -2.40 4.38
N THR A 726 29.52 -1.24 3.73
CA THR A 726 30.55 -0.70 2.83
C THR A 726 31.26 0.48 3.50
N TYR A 727 32.56 0.35 3.74
CA TYR A 727 33.39 1.40 4.32
C TYR A 727 34.73 1.50 3.58
N ASN A 728 35.12 2.72 3.17
CA ASN A 728 36.33 2.99 2.38
C ASN A 728 36.48 2.09 1.14
N GLY A 729 35.37 1.80 0.45
CA GLY A 729 35.35 0.95 -0.74
C GLY A 729 35.43 -0.56 -0.47
N VAL A 730 35.62 -0.99 0.78
CA VAL A 730 35.58 -2.40 1.18
C VAL A 730 34.18 -2.73 1.69
N SER A 731 33.57 -3.75 1.10
CA SER A 731 32.28 -4.27 1.56
C SER A 731 32.48 -5.54 2.37
N GLU A 732 31.69 -5.69 3.43
CA GLU A 732 31.69 -6.84 4.31
C GLU A 732 30.26 -7.27 4.62
N ALA A 733 30.03 -8.59 4.63
CA ALA A 733 28.83 -9.18 5.22
C ALA A 733 28.97 -9.28 6.74
N ARG A 734 28.00 -8.76 7.47
CA ARG A 734 27.92 -8.85 8.93
C ARG A 734 26.49 -9.07 9.39
N LEU A 735 26.32 -9.34 10.67
CA LEU A 735 25.03 -9.30 11.36
C LEU A 735 24.85 -7.96 12.08
N VAL A 736 23.60 -7.54 12.22
CA VAL A 736 23.20 -6.44 13.09
C VAL A 736 22.33 -7.01 14.20
N PHE A 737 22.75 -6.74 15.43
CA PHE A 737 22.11 -7.20 16.65
C PHE A 737 20.69 -6.66 16.79
N THR A 738 19.77 -7.55 17.16
CA THR A 738 18.41 -7.20 17.59
C THR A 738 18.24 -7.50 19.08
N ASP A 739 18.49 -8.73 19.53
CA ASP A 739 18.43 -9.12 20.95
C ASP A 739 19.25 -10.40 21.25
N ILE A 740 19.51 -10.68 22.53
CA ILE A 740 20.30 -11.82 22.99
C ILE A 740 19.80 -12.37 24.32
N ARG A 741 19.80 -13.70 24.44
CA ARG A 741 19.52 -14.42 25.68
C ARG A 741 20.66 -15.36 26.02
N GLY A 742 21.10 -15.32 27.28
CA GLY A 742 22.07 -16.28 27.80
C GLY A 742 21.45 -17.66 28.02
N LYS A 743 22.15 -18.71 27.64
CA LYS A 743 21.81 -20.10 27.96
C LYS A 743 22.71 -20.60 29.09
N LYS A 744 22.08 -21.19 30.10
CA LYS A 744 22.77 -21.90 31.19
C LYS A 744 23.37 -23.20 30.71
#